data_AF-A0A960K4F3-F1
#
_entry.id   AF-A0A960K4F3-F1
#
_cell.length_a   1.000
_cell.length_b   1.000
_cell.length_c   1.000
_cell.angle_alpha   90.00
_cell.angle_beta   90.00
_cell.angle_gamma   90.00
#
_symmetry.space_group_name_H-M   'P 1'
#
loop_
_entity.id
_entity.type
_entity.pdbx_description
1 polymer ?
#
loop_
_entity_poly.entity_id
_entity_poly.type
_entity_poly.pdbx_seq_one_letter_code
_entity_poly.pdbx_strand_id
1 'polypeptide(L)'
;ELVHTLQQVPVSSLPGRLEVGRPESADERQAEVHSRQALAGGAAGQAPGSAPPRLQRKALAKVKESQKPGAGVCLVHLHGDEQNALAAASTLHKERCSNFVYLEPTGKPKRHVPVEATVGSTTFTCSSVDPNRIFANATVDDFAKGCSKAAPTAQQPAAETAFKKEIDDFRTELSQAISRGRGGAGTKDLAGSLPVVVFHNNTPGDENKITSANPFGGTSITKYERIAAAAKKDPKVSEKQGFKGDTSTLARAKSNPLTDPNNFVYVTDRSKDKALATDLNVVFQDPGLKGTAGDDGSLSIALESERYVNVEAAGKPLSAAQLATNLDMGNKVLDHLGVAKEPCKAPSPPSSGGLVSGVQAALRQIGEKMAAAAARVAQEKARVAAARATLPPALPRDAALPKAVEKKVKAGSCTTFADQKALDTAKADRATKVAAMPTADAVDWVIGVAKPPKWVSDEVSDQKSCLEAGLKAAAAVSGSGITLPKKLSQTPLRTFKDQEKIWNEKFTFTRGGKWGRITPQARRQCTALIRDDEVEWNSKSKKHEHCFKNLLTDDERQVEILQTSSAPGISRHHLGTDFDFDNTNPADWEAGKTGAKGFADEYGWLQRNASTYGFMQPFTVDSNFNRLGYIEERWHWSYYPIAQAVLEWSKKHVADIEADLKASDWKKNPARFTFIQAHFKEFMFNVNETPQF
;
A
#
# COMPACT_ATOMS: atom_id res chain seq x y z
N GLU A 1 -30.82 36.69 16.06
CA GLU A 1 -31.39 35.66 15.17
C GLU A 1 -30.41 34.48 15.16
N LEU A 2 -30.72 33.22 15.44
CA LEU A 2 -31.95 32.50 15.73
C LEU A 2 -31.49 31.17 16.37
N VAL A 3 -31.80 30.90 17.64
CA VAL A 3 -31.73 29.52 18.17
C VAL A 3 -32.98 29.29 19.02
N HIS A 4 -34.07 28.91 18.35
CA HIS A 4 -35.18 28.23 19.00
C HIS A 4 -34.80 26.76 19.11
N THR A 5 -34.59 26.27 20.34
CA THR A 5 -34.44 24.84 20.60
C THR A 5 -35.84 24.24 20.71
N LEU A 6 -36.35 23.66 19.62
CA LEU A 6 -37.57 22.85 19.65
C LEU A 6 -37.25 21.48 20.27
N GLN A 7 -37.74 21.22 21.48
CA GLN A 7 -37.77 19.87 22.05
C GLN A 7 -39.05 19.15 21.63
N GLN A 8 -38.90 17.94 21.07
CA GLN A 8 -39.99 17.01 20.75
C GLN A 8 -40.00 15.88 21.78
N VAL A 9 -41.14 15.67 22.45
CA VAL A 9 -41.34 14.56 23.39
C VAL A 9 -42.37 13.60 22.80
N PRO A 10 -42.16 12.26 22.81
CA PRO A 10 -43.20 11.31 22.45
C PRO A 10 -44.08 11.03 23.67
N VAL A 11 -45.40 11.15 23.53
CA VAL A 11 -46.34 10.50 24.44
C VAL A 11 -47.01 9.35 23.72
N SER A 12 -47.06 8.23 24.42
CA SER A 12 -47.61 6.94 24.03
C SER A 12 -49.02 7.02 23.43
N SER A 13 -49.23 6.21 22.38
CA SER A 13 -50.47 5.80 21.71
C SER A 13 -51.06 6.72 20.60
N LEU A 14 -50.82 6.26 19.36
CA LEU A 14 -51.41 6.61 18.03
C LEU A 14 -50.92 7.91 17.33
N PRO A 15 -50.92 7.96 15.97
CA PRO A 15 -49.99 8.77 15.19
C PRO A 15 -50.55 10.16 14.82
N GLY A 16 -49.83 11.24 15.12
CA GLY A 16 -50.10 12.56 14.54
C GLY A 16 -49.52 13.76 15.31
N ARG A 17 -48.74 14.58 14.58
CA ARG A 17 -48.22 15.94 14.88
C ARG A 17 -47.40 16.20 16.16
N LEU A 18 -46.32 16.93 15.97
CA LEU A 18 -45.41 17.44 17.00
C LEU A 18 -45.84 18.87 17.36
N GLU A 19 -45.95 19.20 18.66
CA GLU A 19 -46.30 20.54 19.14
C GLU A 19 -45.16 21.20 19.94
N VAL A 20 -45.13 22.54 19.93
CA VAL A 20 -44.17 23.38 20.67
C VAL A 20 -44.62 23.51 22.12
N GLY A 21 -43.69 23.40 23.07
CA GLY A 21 -43.97 23.54 24.51
C GLY A 21 -44.60 24.90 24.86
N ARG A 22 -45.38 24.93 25.95
CA ARG A 22 -46.11 26.15 26.38
C ARG A 22 -45.15 27.20 26.97
N PRO A 23 -45.34 28.49 26.60
CA PRO A 23 -44.67 29.63 27.22
C PRO A 23 -44.69 29.57 28.75
N GLU A 24 -43.52 29.75 29.38
CA GLU A 24 -43.28 29.76 30.82
C GLU A 24 -43.52 28.44 31.58
N SER A 25 -43.54 27.32 30.85
CA SER A 25 -43.44 26.01 31.48
C SER A 25 -42.17 25.91 32.35
N ALA A 26 -42.20 25.02 33.35
CA ALA A 26 -41.03 24.82 34.22
C ALA A 26 -39.77 24.49 33.41
N ASP A 27 -39.94 23.72 32.33
CA ASP A 27 -38.86 23.29 31.45
C ASP A 27 -38.30 24.45 30.60
N GLU A 28 -39.16 25.36 30.11
CA GLU A 28 -38.71 26.55 29.39
C GLU A 28 -38.00 27.55 30.30
N ARG A 29 -38.51 27.77 31.52
CA ARG A 29 -37.84 28.61 32.52
C ARG A 29 -36.46 28.07 32.88
N GLN A 30 -36.32 26.75 32.94
CA GLN A 30 -35.03 26.11 33.20
C GLN A 30 -34.06 26.25 32.01
N ALA A 31 -34.55 26.08 30.78
CA ALA A 31 -33.75 26.31 29.57
C ALA A 31 -33.28 27.78 29.44
N GLU A 32 -34.11 28.73 29.87
CA GLU A 32 -33.78 30.16 29.84
C GLU A 32 -32.71 30.54 30.88
N VAL A 33 -32.79 29.98 32.09
CA VAL A 33 -31.76 30.15 33.13
C VAL A 33 -30.40 29.61 32.66
N HIS A 34 -30.40 28.44 31.99
CA HIS A 34 -29.18 27.83 31.46
C HIS A 34 -28.60 28.65 30.30
N SER A 35 -29.44 29.20 29.43
CA SER A 35 -29.00 30.12 28.36
C SER A 35 -28.42 31.41 28.92
N ARG A 36 -29.00 31.98 29.98
CA ARG A 36 -28.47 33.19 30.65
C ARG A 36 -27.13 32.93 31.33
N GLN A 37 -26.93 31.76 31.94
CA GLN A 37 -25.64 31.37 32.53
C GLN A 37 -24.54 31.16 31.48
N ALA A 38 -24.87 30.56 30.33
CA ALA A 38 -23.95 30.40 29.22
C ALA A 38 -23.54 31.74 28.59
N LEU A 39 -24.50 32.67 28.43
CA LEU A 39 -24.25 34.03 27.93
C LEU A 39 -23.42 34.89 28.90
N ALA A 40 -23.46 34.59 30.19
CA ALA A 40 -22.64 35.24 31.22
C ALA A 40 -21.21 34.67 31.35
N GLY A 41 -20.82 33.73 30.48
CA GLY A 41 -19.46 33.16 30.47
C GLY A 41 -19.19 32.09 31.54
N GLY A 42 -20.24 31.58 32.21
CA GLY A 42 -20.11 30.48 33.16
C GLY A 42 -19.96 29.12 32.47
N ALA A 43 -19.09 28.25 33.00
CA ALA A 43 -18.99 26.87 32.54
C ALA A 43 -20.31 26.13 32.84
N ALA A 44 -20.91 25.51 31.82
CA ALA A 44 -22.15 24.77 31.95
C ALA A 44 -21.97 23.58 32.92
N GLY A 45 -22.49 23.72 34.15
CA GLY A 45 -22.50 22.66 35.15
C GLY A 45 -23.58 21.62 34.84
N GLN A 46 -23.22 20.33 34.82
CA GLN A 46 -24.17 19.22 34.74
C GLN A 46 -25.02 19.15 36.02
N ALA A 47 -26.33 19.00 35.87
CA ALA A 47 -27.21 18.67 36.98
C ALA A 47 -26.89 17.26 37.54
N PRO A 48 -26.89 17.06 38.86
CA PRO A 48 -26.67 15.74 39.45
C PRO A 48 -27.93 14.90 39.28
N GLY A 49 -27.82 13.81 38.51
CA GLY A 49 -28.88 12.79 38.40
C GLY A 49 -29.28 12.37 36.99
N SER A 50 -28.91 13.13 35.96
CA SER A 50 -29.06 12.67 34.57
C SER A 50 -27.70 12.20 34.06
N ALA A 51 -27.43 10.91 34.16
CA ALA A 51 -26.40 10.33 33.29
C ALA A 51 -26.80 10.68 31.84
N PRO A 52 -25.90 11.22 31.00
CA PRO A 52 -26.20 11.34 29.57
C PRO A 52 -26.63 9.97 29.07
N PRO A 53 -27.51 9.85 28.05
CA PRO A 53 -27.75 8.57 27.42
C PRO A 53 -26.39 8.06 26.96
N ARG A 54 -25.82 7.15 27.76
CA ARG A 54 -24.57 6.50 27.43
C ARG A 54 -24.88 5.79 26.13
N LEU A 55 -24.05 6.03 25.12
CA LEU A 55 -23.99 5.16 23.96
C LEU A 55 -23.68 3.75 24.51
N GLN A 56 -24.71 2.94 24.72
CA GLN A 56 -24.55 1.54 25.07
C GLN A 56 -24.14 0.84 23.77
N ARG A 57 -22.85 0.51 23.68
CA ARG A 57 -22.18 -0.02 22.48
C ARG A 57 -22.76 -1.40 22.09
N LYS A 58 -22.79 -1.68 20.78
CA LYS A 58 -23.62 -2.74 20.13
C LYS A 58 -22.85 -3.89 19.47
N ALA A 59 -21.61 -4.12 19.88
CA ALA A 59 -21.01 -5.45 19.87
C ALA A 59 -20.80 -5.86 21.34
N LEU A 60 -21.25 -7.06 21.72
CA LEU A 60 -21.19 -7.47 23.14
C LEU A 60 -19.77 -7.84 23.58
N ALA A 61 -18.90 -8.22 22.64
CA ALA A 61 -17.47 -8.41 22.87
C ALA A 61 -16.71 -7.10 22.70
N LYS A 62 -15.99 -6.64 23.73
CA LYS A 62 -15.22 -5.39 23.68
C LYS A 62 -13.79 -5.65 23.20
N VAL A 63 -13.28 -4.75 22.35
CA VAL A 63 -11.87 -4.76 21.95
C VAL A 63 -11.00 -4.21 23.09
N LYS A 64 -9.91 -4.92 23.39
CA LYS A 64 -8.92 -4.54 24.41
C LYS A 64 -7.53 -4.54 23.83
N GLU A 65 -6.69 -3.70 24.42
CA GLU A 65 -5.32 -3.50 24.01
C GLU A 65 -4.40 -3.49 25.24
N SER A 66 -3.23 -4.11 25.10
CA SER A 66 -2.14 -4.06 26.06
C SER A 66 -0.84 -3.83 25.28
N GLN A 67 -0.24 -2.65 25.46
CA GLN A 67 0.93 -2.22 24.72
C GLN A 67 2.17 -2.31 25.60
N LYS A 68 3.28 -2.81 25.06
CA LYS A 68 4.56 -2.90 25.75
C LYS A 68 5.63 -2.07 25.02
N PRO A 69 6.39 -1.24 25.75
CA PRO A 69 7.56 -0.58 25.17
C PRO A 69 8.55 -1.61 24.62
N GLY A 70 8.97 -1.45 23.36
CA GLY A 70 9.90 -2.38 22.72
C GLY A 70 9.28 -3.71 22.26
N ALA A 71 7.95 -3.79 22.16
CA ALA A 71 7.29 -4.95 21.57
C ALA A 71 7.80 -5.23 20.14
N GLY A 72 8.12 -6.49 19.85
CA GLY A 72 8.58 -6.96 18.54
C GLY A 72 7.47 -7.55 17.67
N VAL A 73 6.25 -7.69 18.20
CA VAL A 73 5.10 -8.34 17.53
C VAL A 73 3.79 -7.83 18.12
N CYS A 74 2.71 -7.90 17.34
CA CYS A 74 1.33 -7.74 17.82
C CYS A 74 0.65 -9.12 17.88
N LEU A 75 0.32 -9.60 19.08
CA LEU A 75 -0.54 -10.76 19.25
C LEU A 75 -2.00 -10.32 19.10
N VAL A 76 -2.82 -11.09 18.40
CA VAL A 76 -4.24 -10.78 18.21
C VAL A 76 -5.09 -12.00 18.53
N HIS A 77 -6.16 -11.80 19.30
CA HIS A 77 -7.19 -12.80 19.57
C HIS A 77 -8.53 -12.29 19.03
N LEU A 78 -9.11 -13.02 18.08
CA LEU A 78 -10.26 -12.56 17.28
C LEU A 78 -11.59 -13.18 17.67
N HIS A 79 -11.65 -14.24 18.48
CA HIS A 79 -12.92 -14.92 18.77
C HIS A 79 -13.47 -14.56 20.15
N GLY A 80 -14.78 -14.36 20.24
CA GLY A 80 -15.42 -13.78 21.42
C GLY A 80 -15.28 -14.61 22.69
N ASP A 81 -15.11 -15.94 22.62
CA ASP A 81 -15.10 -16.80 23.81
C ASP A 81 -14.21 -18.04 23.67
N GLU A 82 -13.11 -17.91 22.92
CA GLU A 82 -12.15 -18.98 22.74
C GLU A 82 -11.09 -18.99 23.86
N GLN A 83 -11.42 -19.68 24.95
CA GLN A 83 -10.62 -19.68 26.17
C GLN A 83 -9.17 -20.19 25.97
N ASN A 84 -8.96 -21.17 25.07
CA ASN A 84 -7.63 -21.73 24.81
C ASN A 84 -6.70 -20.74 24.08
N ALA A 85 -7.17 -20.11 22.99
CA ALA A 85 -6.38 -19.12 22.26
C ALA A 85 -6.13 -17.88 23.10
N LEU A 86 -7.15 -17.39 23.81
CA LEU A 86 -6.99 -16.25 24.70
C LEU A 86 -5.98 -16.56 25.83
N ALA A 87 -6.05 -17.74 26.44
CA ALA A 87 -5.11 -18.14 27.49
C ALA A 87 -3.67 -18.29 26.95
N ALA A 88 -3.48 -18.88 25.78
CA ALA A 88 -2.18 -19.02 25.15
C ALA A 88 -1.58 -17.65 24.79
N ALA A 89 -2.33 -16.81 24.08
CA ALA A 89 -1.90 -15.47 23.69
C ALA A 89 -1.62 -14.58 24.91
N SER A 90 -2.46 -14.65 25.95
CA SER A 90 -2.25 -13.91 27.21
C SER A 90 -0.99 -14.37 27.94
N THR A 91 -0.72 -15.69 27.98
CA THR A 91 0.48 -16.24 28.60
C THR A 91 1.74 -15.83 27.83
N LEU A 92 1.74 -15.97 26.51
CA LEU A 92 2.86 -15.54 25.68
C LEU A 92 3.09 -14.03 25.77
N HIS A 93 2.01 -13.23 25.83
CA HIS A 93 2.15 -11.80 26.07
C HIS A 93 2.83 -11.50 27.40
N LYS A 94 2.58 -12.27 28.48
CA LYS A 94 3.28 -12.07 29.76
C LYS A 94 4.76 -12.43 29.69
N GLU A 95 5.15 -13.36 28.81
CA GLU A 95 6.51 -13.89 28.73
C GLU A 95 7.36 -13.25 27.63
N ARG A 96 6.73 -12.58 26.68
CA ARG A 96 7.37 -12.03 25.47
C ARG A 96 7.09 -10.54 25.31
N CYS A 97 8.02 -9.87 24.65
CA CYS A 97 7.87 -8.49 24.24
C CYS A 97 6.92 -8.36 23.06
N SER A 98 5.63 -8.39 23.37
CA SER A 98 4.56 -8.24 22.39
C SER A 98 3.57 -7.18 22.83
N ASN A 99 2.91 -6.57 21.85
CA ASN A 99 1.63 -5.91 22.06
C ASN A 99 0.54 -6.97 21.97
N PHE A 100 -0.63 -6.71 22.55
CA PHE A 100 -1.73 -7.66 22.55
C PHE A 100 -3.07 -6.96 22.32
N VAL A 101 -3.81 -7.43 21.32
CA VAL A 101 -5.18 -7.03 21.02
C VAL A 101 -6.09 -8.23 21.21
N TYR A 102 -7.16 -8.10 21.99
CA TYR A 102 -8.07 -9.21 22.24
C TYR A 102 -9.52 -8.77 22.42
N LEU A 103 -10.44 -9.68 22.15
CA LEU A 103 -11.86 -9.53 22.49
C LEU A 103 -12.13 -10.03 23.91
N GLU A 104 -12.84 -9.25 24.72
CA GLU A 104 -13.31 -9.69 26.04
C GLU A 104 -14.30 -10.86 25.92
N PRO A 105 -14.14 -11.94 26.71
CA PRO A 105 -15.09 -13.03 26.83
C PRO A 105 -16.51 -12.56 27.15
N THR A 106 -17.49 -13.05 26.39
CA THR A 106 -18.92 -12.78 26.63
C THR A 106 -19.62 -13.90 27.42
N GLY A 107 -18.88 -14.97 27.75
CA GLY A 107 -19.31 -16.06 28.64
C GLY A 107 -19.95 -17.26 27.92
N LYS A 108 -19.98 -17.32 26.59
CA LYS A 108 -20.51 -18.46 25.81
C LYS A 108 -19.48 -18.94 24.80
N PRO A 109 -18.95 -20.18 24.86
CA PRO A 109 -17.83 -20.65 24.04
C PRO A 109 -18.16 -20.74 22.54
N LYS A 110 -18.22 -19.60 21.86
CA LYS A 110 -18.54 -19.47 20.44
C LYS A 110 -17.46 -18.64 19.74
N ARG A 111 -17.16 -19.07 18.51
CA ARG A 111 -16.34 -18.37 17.51
C ARG A 111 -16.87 -16.96 17.20
N HIS A 112 -18.19 -16.86 17.10
CA HIS A 112 -18.89 -15.65 16.66
C HIS A 112 -19.14 -14.67 17.80
N VAL A 113 -19.14 -13.37 17.48
CA VAL A 113 -19.50 -12.30 18.42
C VAL A 113 -20.98 -11.94 18.30
N PRO A 114 -21.65 -11.63 19.42
CA PRO A 114 -22.99 -11.08 19.37
C PRO A 114 -22.94 -9.60 18.97
N VAL A 115 -23.81 -9.22 18.03
CA VAL A 115 -24.07 -7.85 17.61
C VAL A 115 -25.54 -7.55 17.82
N GLU A 116 -25.85 -6.35 18.30
CA GLU A 116 -27.22 -5.89 18.51
C GLU A 116 -27.52 -4.72 17.58
N ALA A 117 -28.70 -4.69 16.97
CA ALA A 117 -29.16 -3.61 16.13
C ALA A 117 -30.54 -3.16 16.59
N THR A 118 -30.82 -1.84 16.57
CA THR A 118 -32.12 -1.30 17.00
C THR A 118 -32.78 -0.64 15.81
N VAL A 119 -34.04 -0.98 15.57
CA VAL A 119 -34.90 -0.38 14.56
C VAL A 119 -36.12 0.18 15.28
N GLY A 120 -36.30 1.50 15.24
CA GLY A 120 -37.31 2.18 16.05
C GLY A 120 -37.05 1.95 17.55
N SER A 121 -38.00 1.35 18.25
CA SER A 121 -37.88 0.99 19.68
C SER A 121 -37.49 -0.47 19.93
N THR A 122 -37.26 -1.26 18.88
CA THR A 122 -37.03 -2.71 19.00
C THR A 122 -35.57 -3.04 18.74
N THR A 123 -34.95 -3.79 19.65
CA THR A 123 -33.57 -4.29 19.51
C THR A 123 -33.58 -5.76 19.09
N PHE A 124 -32.77 -6.09 18.09
CA PHE A 124 -32.53 -7.42 17.58
C PHE A 124 -31.09 -7.83 17.87
N THR A 125 -30.90 -9.09 18.28
CA THR A 125 -29.56 -9.64 18.58
C THR A 125 -29.22 -10.72 17.57
N CYS A 126 -28.00 -10.66 17.03
CA CYS A 126 -27.43 -11.64 16.12
C CYS A 126 -26.14 -12.20 16.72
N SER A 127 -25.94 -13.52 16.71
CA SER A 127 -24.75 -14.17 17.30
C SER A 127 -23.92 -14.96 16.28
N SER A 128 -23.97 -14.57 15.00
CA SER A 128 -23.32 -15.27 13.89
C SER A 128 -22.25 -14.45 13.18
N VAL A 129 -21.86 -13.29 13.73
CA VAL A 129 -20.81 -12.45 13.12
C VAL A 129 -19.45 -13.04 13.46
N ASP A 130 -18.69 -13.43 12.44
CA ASP A 130 -17.32 -13.96 12.61
C ASP A 130 -16.32 -12.80 12.54
N PRO A 131 -15.67 -12.39 13.65
CA PRO A 131 -14.75 -11.25 13.66
C PRO A 131 -13.52 -11.44 12.78
N ASN A 132 -13.15 -12.69 12.47
CA ASN A 132 -12.04 -12.92 11.55
C ASN A 132 -12.42 -12.56 10.12
N ARG A 133 -13.72 -12.51 9.75
CA ARG A 133 -14.20 -12.40 8.37
C ARG A 133 -14.81 -11.04 8.00
N ILE A 134 -14.73 -10.05 8.87
CA ILE A 134 -15.37 -8.74 8.63
C ILE A 134 -14.54 -7.81 7.74
N PHE A 135 -13.31 -8.16 7.34
CA PHE A 135 -12.39 -7.22 6.69
C PHE A 135 -12.68 -6.93 5.20
N ALA A 136 -13.73 -7.55 4.63
CA ALA A 136 -14.25 -7.21 3.30
C ALA A 136 -15.71 -6.73 3.38
N ASN A 137 -16.07 -5.75 2.54
CA ASN A 137 -17.42 -5.18 2.52
C ASN A 137 -18.49 -6.22 2.13
N ALA A 138 -18.20 -7.09 1.17
CA ALA A 138 -19.13 -8.14 0.75
C ALA A 138 -19.51 -9.07 1.93
N THR A 139 -18.54 -9.41 2.77
CA THR A 139 -18.76 -10.29 3.91
C THR A 139 -19.54 -9.60 5.04
N VAL A 140 -19.31 -8.31 5.25
CA VAL A 140 -20.14 -7.49 6.16
C VAL A 140 -21.60 -7.49 5.68
N ASP A 141 -21.82 -7.35 4.38
CA ASP A 141 -23.16 -7.33 3.77
C ASP A 141 -23.86 -8.68 3.95
N ASP A 142 -23.15 -9.79 3.72
CA ASP A 142 -23.66 -11.14 3.94
C ASP A 142 -24.05 -11.38 5.41
N PHE A 143 -23.22 -10.94 6.37
CA PHE A 143 -23.55 -11.04 7.79
C PHE A 143 -24.77 -10.19 8.15
N ALA A 144 -24.83 -8.95 7.67
CA ALA A 144 -25.96 -8.06 7.94
C ALA A 144 -27.29 -8.65 7.43
N LYS A 145 -27.28 -9.22 6.22
CA LYS A 145 -28.43 -9.92 5.62
C LYS A 145 -28.80 -11.20 6.36
N GLY A 146 -27.80 -11.92 6.88
CA GLY A 146 -28.04 -13.08 7.75
C GLY A 146 -28.71 -12.69 9.07
N CYS A 147 -28.19 -11.64 9.71
CA CYS A 147 -28.67 -11.12 10.98
C CYS A 147 -30.07 -10.48 10.88
N SER A 148 -30.40 -9.85 9.75
CA SER A 148 -31.70 -9.22 9.55
C SER A 148 -32.87 -10.20 9.65
N LYS A 149 -32.65 -11.50 9.41
CA LYS A 149 -33.64 -12.57 9.58
C LYS A 149 -34.16 -12.72 11.01
N ALA A 150 -33.47 -12.16 12.01
CA ALA A 150 -33.98 -12.07 13.38
C ALA A 150 -35.16 -11.09 13.52
N ALA A 151 -35.38 -10.21 12.55
CA ALA A 151 -36.47 -9.25 12.52
C ALA A 151 -37.67 -9.75 11.67
N PRO A 152 -38.91 -9.30 11.98
CA PRO A 152 -40.07 -9.54 11.13
C PRO A 152 -39.85 -9.05 9.70
N THR A 153 -40.41 -9.71 8.70
CA THR A 153 -40.20 -9.43 7.26
C THR A 153 -40.33 -7.94 6.90
N ALA A 154 -41.32 -7.24 7.48
CA ALA A 154 -41.55 -5.82 7.24
C ALA A 154 -40.42 -4.89 7.77
N GLN A 155 -39.62 -5.35 8.72
CA GLN A 155 -38.51 -4.60 9.33
C GLN A 155 -37.13 -5.10 8.88
N GLN A 156 -37.05 -6.19 8.11
CA GLN A 156 -35.78 -6.75 7.65
C GLN A 156 -34.87 -5.76 6.90
N PRO A 157 -35.37 -4.91 5.98
CA PRO A 157 -34.50 -3.94 5.29
C PRO A 157 -33.86 -2.92 6.25
N ALA A 158 -34.62 -2.46 7.26
CA ALA A 158 -34.13 -1.54 8.26
C ALA A 158 -33.18 -2.24 9.26
N ALA A 159 -33.47 -3.49 9.62
CA ALA A 159 -32.61 -4.30 10.47
C ALA A 159 -31.28 -4.63 9.76
N GLU A 160 -31.29 -4.97 8.47
CA GLU A 160 -30.10 -5.20 7.66
C GLU A 160 -29.20 -3.96 7.63
N THR A 161 -29.79 -2.79 7.35
CA THR A 161 -29.06 -1.50 7.36
C THR A 161 -28.43 -1.23 8.74
N ALA A 162 -29.19 -1.46 9.81
CA ALA A 162 -28.71 -1.26 11.17
C ALA A 162 -27.59 -2.26 11.53
N PHE A 163 -27.74 -3.56 11.23
CA PHE A 163 -26.70 -4.57 11.46
C PHE A 163 -25.42 -4.28 10.66
N LYS A 164 -25.54 -3.90 9.38
CA LYS A 164 -24.40 -3.53 8.54
C LYS A 164 -23.58 -2.42 9.20
N LYS A 165 -24.26 -1.37 9.68
CA LYS A 165 -23.61 -0.26 10.37
C LYS A 165 -22.86 -0.73 11.63
N GLU A 166 -23.51 -1.53 12.48
CA GLU A 166 -22.89 -1.98 13.74
C GLU A 166 -21.70 -2.92 13.49
N ILE A 167 -21.76 -3.78 12.47
CA ILE A 167 -20.64 -4.63 12.06
C ILE A 167 -19.48 -3.79 11.50
N ASP A 168 -19.77 -2.76 10.71
CA ASP A 168 -18.78 -1.82 10.17
C ASP A 168 -18.07 -0.99 11.26
N ASP A 169 -18.83 -0.55 12.26
CA ASP A 169 -18.28 0.18 13.41
C ASP A 169 -17.37 -0.74 14.24
N PHE A 170 -17.81 -1.97 14.50
CA PHE A 170 -17.00 -2.98 15.19
C PHE A 170 -15.72 -3.32 14.42
N ARG A 171 -15.82 -3.52 13.10
CA ARG A 171 -14.67 -3.71 12.21
C ARG A 171 -13.69 -2.56 12.29
N THR A 172 -14.19 -1.33 12.32
CA THR A 172 -13.35 -0.13 12.43
C THR A 172 -12.60 -0.10 13.75
N GLU A 173 -13.30 -0.32 14.88
CA GLU A 173 -12.69 -0.36 16.22
C GLU A 173 -11.57 -1.41 16.29
N LEU A 174 -11.86 -2.63 15.82
CA LEU A 174 -10.91 -3.73 15.80
C LEU A 174 -9.69 -3.42 14.90
N SER A 175 -9.92 -2.86 13.72
CA SER A 175 -8.84 -2.52 12.78
C SER A 175 -7.90 -1.45 13.34
N GLN A 176 -8.45 -0.44 14.00
CA GLN A 176 -7.66 0.61 14.64
C GLN A 176 -6.85 0.07 15.82
N ALA A 177 -7.42 -0.83 16.63
CA ALA A 177 -6.71 -1.48 17.72
C ALA A 177 -5.55 -2.34 17.21
N ILE A 178 -5.78 -3.12 16.15
CA ILE A 178 -4.72 -3.90 15.50
C ILE A 178 -3.63 -2.98 14.92
N SER A 179 -4.01 -1.87 14.28
CA SER A 179 -3.04 -0.87 13.80
C SER A 179 -2.16 -0.34 14.93
N ARG A 180 -2.74 0.06 16.08
CA ARG A 180 -1.96 0.49 17.26
C ARG A 180 -1.07 -0.61 17.82
N GLY A 181 -1.60 -1.82 17.97
CA GLY A 181 -0.83 -2.99 18.39
C GLY A 181 0.35 -3.29 17.47
N ARG A 182 0.24 -2.95 16.17
CA ARG A 182 1.32 -3.05 15.20
C ARG A 182 2.32 -1.88 15.23
N GLY A 183 2.18 -0.95 16.17
CA GLY A 183 2.97 0.28 16.25
C GLY A 183 2.55 1.38 15.27
N GLY A 184 1.36 1.26 14.66
CA GLY A 184 0.74 2.28 13.81
C GLY A 184 -0.08 3.30 14.60
N ALA A 185 -0.61 4.30 13.89
CA ALA A 185 -1.36 5.41 14.50
C ALA A 185 -2.81 5.07 14.89
N GLY A 186 -3.25 3.83 14.66
CA GLY A 186 -4.63 3.42 14.92
C GLY A 186 -5.57 3.76 13.77
N THR A 187 -5.14 3.51 12.54
CA THR A 187 -5.92 3.74 11.33
C THR A 187 -6.70 2.48 10.93
N LYS A 188 -7.77 2.66 10.14
CA LYS A 188 -8.67 1.56 9.72
C LYS A 188 -8.06 0.61 8.67
N ASP A 189 -6.92 0.97 8.10
CA ASP A 189 -6.19 0.22 7.08
C ASP A 189 -5.16 -0.76 7.66
N LEU A 190 -5.21 -1.00 8.98
CA LEU A 190 -4.33 -1.94 9.69
C LEU A 190 -2.83 -1.57 9.62
N ALA A 191 -2.50 -0.30 9.33
CA ALA A 191 -1.11 0.14 9.20
C ALA A 191 -0.29 -0.10 10.47
N GLY A 192 0.97 -0.47 10.31
CA GLY A 192 1.94 -0.66 11.39
C GLY A 192 3.05 -1.63 11.00
N SER A 193 4.23 -1.48 11.59
CA SER A 193 5.46 -2.19 11.18
C SER A 193 5.67 -3.52 11.89
N LEU A 194 5.00 -3.78 13.01
CA LEU A 194 5.17 -5.04 13.74
C LEU A 194 4.42 -6.18 13.04
N PRO A 195 5.02 -7.39 12.99
CA PRO A 195 4.32 -8.59 12.53
C PRO A 195 3.09 -8.87 13.40
N VAL A 196 2.12 -9.57 12.83
CA VAL A 196 0.89 -10.00 13.51
C VAL A 196 0.91 -11.51 13.70
N VAL A 197 0.69 -11.96 14.93
CA VAL A 197 0.46 -13.38 15.23
C VAL A 197 -0.95 -13.50 15.81
N VAL A 198 -1.82 -14.20 15.10
CA VAL A 198 -3.21 -14.38 15.50
C VAL A 198 -3.39 -15.73 16.16
N PHE A 199 -4.14 -15.75 17.26
CA PHE A 199 -4.54 -16.97 17.94
C PHE A 199 -6.05 -17.11 17.81
N HIS A 200 -6.51 -18.13 17.09
CA HIS A 200 -7.92 -18.51 17.04
C HIS A 200 -8.10 -19.97 16.55
N ASN A 201 -9.27 -20.55 16.77
CA ASN A 201 -9.61 -21.94 16.51
C ASN A 201 -10.61 -22.04 15.37
N ASN A 202 -10.35 -23.00 14.48
CA ASN A 202 -11.28 -23.40 13.45
C ASN A 202 -11.93 -24.73 13.84
N THR A 203 -13.25 -24.71 14.03
CA THR A 203 -14.05 -25.93 14.22
C THR A 203 -13.84 -26.85 13.01
N PRO A 204 -13.45 -28.13 13.16
CA PRO A 204 -13.20 -29.03 12.01
C PRO A 204 -14.42 -29.37 11.12
N GLY A 205 -15.60 -28.82 11.40
CA GLY A 205 -16.82 -29.07 10.62
C GLY A 205 -16.88 -28.26 9.32
N ASP A 206 -17.85 -28.59 8.46
CA ASP A 206 -18.08 -28.13 7.06
C ASP A 206 -18.08 -26.59 6.81
N GLU A 207 -17.87 -25.79 7.85
CA GLU A 207 -17.76 -24.33 7.83
C GLU A 207 -16.32 -23.83 7.63
N ASN A 208 -15.31 -24.71 7.57
CA ASN A 208 -13.93 -24.38 7.21
C ASN A 208 -13.75 -24.06 5.72
N LYS A 209 -14.59 -23.16 5.19
CA LYS A 209 -14.39 -22.48 3.91
C LYS A 209 -13.44 -21.29 4.11
N ILE A 210 -12.28 -21.50 4.72
CA ILE A 210 -11.16 -20.60 4.45
C ILE A 210 -10.77 -20.90 3.01
N THR A 211 -11.38 -20.19 2.07
CA THR A 211 -11.07 -20.29 0.63
C THR A 211 -9.65 -19.84 0.34
N SER A 212 -8.97 -19.24 1.34
CA SER A 212 -7.67 -18.63 1.20
C SER A 212 -6.44 -19.53 1.32
N ALA A 213 -6.64 -20.80 1.69
CA ALA A 213 -5.59 -21.81 1.69
C ALA A 213 -5.57 -22.55 0.35
N ASN A 214 -4.91 -21.99 -0.65
CA ASN A 214 -4.74 -22.63 -1.94
C ASN A 214 -3.29 -23.12 -2.12
N PRO A 215 -3.10 -24.43 -2.14
CA PRO A 215 -2.10 -24.99 -3.03
C PRO A 215 -2.71 -25.77 -4.22
N PHE A 216 -4.03 -26.07 -4.24
CA PHE A 216 -4.69 -26.93 -5.24
C PHE A 216 -6.13 -26.57 -5.71
N GLY A 217 -6.60 -25.35 -5.52
CA GLY A 217 -7.88 -24.84 -6.00
C GLY A 217 -9.08 -25.37 -5.23
N GLY A 218 -9.75 -24.48 -4.48
CA GLY A 218 -11.13 -24.62 -4.02
C GLY A 218 -11.43 -25.73 -3.00
N THR A 219 -11.80 -25.28 -1.79
CA THR A 219 -12.61 -25.93 -0.73
C THR A 219 -11.92 -26.85 0.32
N SER A 220 -12.08 -26.41 1.58
CA SER A 220 -12.21 -27.12 2.88
C SER A 220 -11.16 -28.14 3.34
N ILE A 221 -10.84 -28.09 4.64
CA ILE A 221 -10.08 -29.11 5.41
C ILE A 221 -10.58 -30.55 5.15
N THR A 222 -11.87 -30.74 4.85
CA THR A 222 -12.44 -32.06 4.48
C THR A 222 -11.85 -32.65 3.17
N LYS A 223 -11.29 -31.83 2.26
CA LYS A 223 -10.58 -32.32 1.07
C LYS A 223 -9.18 -32.84 1.42
N TYR A 224 -8.51 -32.23 2.40
CA TYR A 224 -7.25 -32.74 2.96
C TYR A 224 -7.44 -34.10 3.62
N GLU A 225 -8.53 -34.29 4.38
CA GLU A 225 -8.86 -35.58 5.01
C GLU A 225 -9.21 -36.71 4.00
N ARG A 226 -9.79 -36.37 2.85
CA ARG A 226 -10.08 -37.36 1.78
C ARG A 226 -8.83 -37.76 1.01
N ILE A 227 -7.98 -36.79 0.66
CA ILE A 227 -6.68 -37.05 0.02
C ILE A 227 -5.77 -37.84 0.98
N ALA A 228 -5.83 -37.54 2.27
CA ALA A 228 -5.18 -38.27 3.36
C ALA A 228 -5.55 -39.75 3.41
N ALA A 229 -6.86 -40.04 3.38
CA ALA A 229 -7.38 -41.39 3.44
C ALA A 229 -7.07 -42.19 2.17
N ALA A 230 -7.01 -41.52 1.00
CA ALA A 230 -6.68 -42.15 -0.28
C ALA A 230 -5.17 -42.45 -0.42
N ALA A 231 -4.30 -41.53 0.02
CA ALA A 231 -2.85 -41.71 -0.02
C ALA A 231 -2.34 -42.82 0.92
N LYS A 232 -3.06 -43.11 2.02
CA LYS A 232 -2.78 -44.27 2.89
C LYS A 232 -3.03 -45.62 2.23
N LYS A 233 -3.85 -45.67 1.16
CA LYS A 233 -4.21 -46.91 0.45
C LYS A 233 -3.42 -47.12 -0.84
N ASP A 234 -3.05 -46.05 -1.54
CA ASP A 234 -2.17 -46.10 -2.71
C ASP A 234 -1.33 -44.81 -2.81
N PRO A 235 0.00 -44.88 -2.65
CA PRO A 235 0.89 -43.72 -2.71
C PRO A 235 0.86 -42.95 -4.04
N LYS A 236 0.37 -43.55 -5.14
CA LYS A 236 0.36 -42.95 -6.48
C LYS A 236 -0.93 -42.17 -6.80
N VAL A 237 -1.92 -42.16 -5.89
CA VAL A 237 -3.20 -41.45 -6.08
C VAL A 237 -3.03 -39.93 -6.11
N SER A 238 -1.96 -39.39 -5.52
CA SER A 238 -1.62 -37.97 -5.58
C SER A 238 -1.39 -37.45 -7.00
N GLU A 239 -0.94 -38.29 -7.94
CA GLU A 239 -0.71 -37.88 -9.34
C GLU A 239 -1.95 -38.02 -10.23
N LYS A 240 -2.83 -38.99 -9.95
CA LYS A 240 -3.96 -39.33 -10.85
C LYS A 240 -5.22 -38.47 -10.67
N GLN A 241 -5.38 -37.75 -9.56
CA GLN A 241 -6.56 -36.88 -9.32
C GLN A 241 -6.36 -35.41 -9.71
N GLY A 242 -5.39 -35.09 -10.57
CA GLY A 242 -5.25 -33.75 -11.14
C GLY A 242 -4.53 -32.73 -10.25
N PHE A 243 -3.59 -33.21 -9.42
CA PHE A 243 -2.72 -32.37 -8.60
C PHE A 243 -1.71 -31.63 -9.50
N LYS A 244 -1.83 -30.31 -9.65
CA LYS A 244 -0.98 -29.46 -10.52
C LYS A 244 -0.06 -28.48 -9.76
N GLY A 245 0.13 -28.68 -8.46
CA GLY A 245 1.06 -27.89 -7.63
C GLY A 245 2.22 -28.72 -7.09
N ASP A 246 3.33 -28.06 -6.76
CA ASP A 246 4.57 -28.64 -6.25
C ASP A 246 4.36 -29.46 -4.96
N THR A 247 4.35 -30.79 -5.10
CA THR A 247 4.21 -31.78 -4.01
C THR A 247 5.38 -31.77 -3.02
N SER A 248 6.48 -31.08 -3.31
CA SER A 248 7.66 -31.02 -2.42
C SER A 248 7.42 -30.29 -1.10
N THR A 249 6.34 -29.51 -0.99
CA THR A 249 5.91 -28.85 0.25
C THR A 249 5.23 -29.79 1.24
N LEU A 250 4.54 -30.84 0.76
CA LEU A 250 3.98 -31.90 1.62
C LEU A 250 5.05 -32.89 2.11
N ALA A 251 6.17 -32.99 1.40
CA ALA A 251 7.26 -33.92 1.70
C ALA A 251 8.25 -33.43 2.79
N ARG A 252 8.09 -32.21 3.33
CA ARG A 252 9.00 -31.61 4.33
C ARG A 252 8.43 -31.47 5.74
N ALA A 253 7.19 -31.87 5.97
CA ALA A 253 6.61 -31.90 7.31
C ALA A 253 7.32 -32.96 8.17
N LYS A 254 7.85 -32.57 9.34
CA LYS A 254 8.57 -33.46 10.28
C LYS A 254 7.73 -34.64 10.77
N SER A 255 6.41 -34.49 10.77
CA SER A 255 5.44 -35.55 10.95
C SER A 255 4.43 -35.45 9.82
N ASN A 256 3.99 -36.59 9.31
CA ASN A 256 2.98 -36.68 8.28
C ASN A 256 1.79 -35.74 8.63
N PRO A 257 1.44 -34.73 7.78
CA PRO A 257 0.27 -33.85 8.01
C PRO A 257 -1.04 -34.65 8.18
N LEU A 258 -0.99 -35.93 7.80
CA LEU A 258 -2.03 -36.96 7.89
C LEU A 258 -2.13 -37.65 9.27
N THR A 259 -1.35 -37.22 10.28
CA THR A 259 -1.32 -37.80 11.64
C THR A 259 -1.60 -36.80 12.78
N ASP A 260 -1.43 -35.49 12.56
CA ASP A 260 -1.87 -34.46 13.50
C ASP A 260 -2.46 -33.23 12.76
N PRO A 261 -3.75 -33.30 12.38
CA PRO A 261 -4.41 -32.21 11.67
C PRO A 261 -4.69 -30.97 12.55
N ASN A 262 -4.25 -30.97 13.81
CA ASN A 262 -4.58 -29.94 14.80
C ASN A 262 -3.44 -28.94 15.06
N ASN A 263 -2.38 -28.97 14.25
CA ASN A 263 -1.15 -28.22 14.47
C ASN A 263 -0.69 -27.59 13.15
N PHE A 264 -1.50 -26.67 12.61
CA PHE A 264 -1.19 -25.91 11.41
C PHE A 264 -0.99 -24.44 11.72
N VAL A 265 -0.09 -23.84 10.96
CA VAL A 265 0.15 -22.42 10.96
C VAL A 265 -0.12 -21.87 9.57
N TYR A 266 -0.98 -20.84 9.47
CA TYR A 266 -1.21 -20.17 8.20
C TYR A 266 -0.28 -18.97 8.09
N VAL A 267 0.42 -18.86 6.97
CA VAL A 267 1.32 -17.75 6.68
C VAL A 267 0.97 -17.11 5.36
N THR A 268 1.09 -15.79 5.29
CA THR A 268 0.64 -15.00 4.15
C THR A 268 1.73 -14.79 3.10
N ASP A 269 3.00 -14.73 3.53
CA ASP A 269 4.15 -14.49 2.64
C ASP A 269 5.19 -15.62 2.73
N ARG A 270 5.25 -16.45 1.68
CA ARG A 270 6.19 -17.56 1.58
C ARG A 270 7.66 -17.14 1.59
N SER A 271 7.98 -15.92 1.18
CA SER A 271 9.36 -15.41 1.16
C SER A 271 9.87 -15.05 2.55
N LYS A 272 8.98 -14.62 3.44
CA LYS A 272 9.33 -14.11 4.78
C LYS A 272 9.37 -15.20 5.85
N ASP A 273 8.55 -16.24 5.71
CA ASP A 273 8.36 -17.24 6.78
C ASP A 273 8.67 -18.69 6.35
N LYS A 274 9.47 -18.87 5.30
CA LYS A 274 9.89 -20.20 4.78
C LYS A 274 10.54 -21.10 5.84
N ALA A 275 11.21 -20.50 6.82
CA ALA A 275 11.86 -21.23 7.91
C ALA A 275 10.90 -21.76 8.97
N LEU A 276 9.63 -21.33 9.04
CA LEU A 276 8.64 -21.97 9.91
C LEU A 276 8.29 -23.39 9.43
N ALA A 277 8.37 -23.64 8.12
CA ALA A 277 8.04 -24.92 7.51
C ALA A 277 9.06 -26.04 7.83
N THR A 278 10.16 -25.75 8.56
CA THR A 278 11.10 -26.77 9.03
C THR A 278 10.65 -27.48 10.29
N ASP A 279 9.81 -26.82 11.10
CA ASP A 279 9.46 -27.26 12.46
C ASP A 279 7.96 -27.35 12.72
N LEU A 280 7.12 -26.74 11.88
CA LEU A 280 5.66 -26.71 12.00
C LEU A 280 4.99 -27.08 10.68
N ASN A 281 3.74 -27.53 10.73
CA ASN A 281 2.95 -27.69 9.51
C ASN A 281 2.48 -26.30 9.05
N VAL A 282 3.02 -25.82 7.93
CA VAL A 282 2.73 -24.47 7.44
C VAL A 282 1.87 -24.54 6.17
N VAL A 283 0.79 -23.76 6.16
CA VAL A 283 -0.08 -23.55 5.01
C VAL A 283 0.11 -22.13 4.51
N PHE A 284 0.40 -21.97 3.22
CA PHE A 284 0.57 -20.67 2.60
C PHE A 284 -0.75 -20.15 2.06
N GLN A 285 -1.01 -18.86 2.27
CA GLN A 285 -2.12 -18.17 1.64
C GLN A 285 -1.89 -18.02 0.12
N ASP A 286 -2.97 -18.07 -0.66
CA ASP A 286 -2.92 -17.71 -2.07
C ASP A 286 -2.70 -16.19 -2.23
N PRO A 287 -1.62 -15.74 -2.89
CA PRO A 287 -1.29 -14.32 -3.02
C PRO A 287 -2.24 -13.52 -3.92
N GLY A 288 -3.23 -14.16 -4.57
CA GLY A 288 -4.13 -13.52 -5.54
C GLY A 288 -5.56 -13.28 -5.07
N LEU A 289 -5.87 -13.41 -3.78
CA LEU A 289 -7.28 -13.50 -3.34
C LEU A 289 -7.97 -12.16 -3.09
N LYS A 290 -7.22 -11.12 -2.69
CA LYS A 290 -7.80 -9.82 -2.36
C LYS A 290 -8.61 -9.23 -3.52
N GLY A 291 -9.89 -8.99 -3.28
CA GLY A 291 -10.80 -8.39 -4.28
C GLY A 291 -11.22 -9.31 -5.43
N THR A 292 -11.00 -10.63 -5.33
CA THR A 292 -11.47 -11.62 -6.33
C THR A 292 -12.69 -12.41 -5.83
N ALA A 293 -13.32 -13.20 -6.72
CA ALA A 293 -14.37 -14.15 -6.38
C ALA A 293 -13.77 -15.30 -5.54
N GLY A 294 -13.66 -15.10 -4.23
CA GLY A 294 -12.93 -15.98 -3.31
C GLY A 294 -12.39 -15.28 -2.07
N ASP A 295 -12.38 -13.93 -2.06
CA ASP A 295 -12.15 -13.12 -0.86
C ASP A 295 -13.21 -13.44 0.20
N ASP A 296 -12.77 -14.02 1.31
CA ASP A 296 -13.62 -14.49 2.40
C ASP A 296 -13.65 -13.52 3.59
N GLY A 297 -13.13 -12.30 3.38
CA GLY A 297 -13.07 -11.22 4.34
C GLY A 297 -12.10 -11.46 5.50
N SER A 298 -11.22 -12.46 5.41
CA SER A 298 -10.32 -12.82 6.51
C SER A 298 -9.26 -11.76 6.82
N LEU A 299 -8.85 -11.64 8.10
CA LEU A 299 -7.76 -10.75 8.48
C LEU A 299 -6.44 -11.13 7.77
N SER A 300 -6.22 -12.42 7.52
CA SER A 300 -5.06 -12.89 6.76
C SER A 300 -5.06 -12.32 5.34
N ILE A 301 -6.19 -12.28 4.61
CA ILE A 301 -6.29 -11.64 3.28
C ILE A 301 -6.05 -10.13 3.39
N ALA A 302 -6.62 -9.48 4.41
CA ALA A 302 -6.41 -8.06 4.61
C ALA A 302 -4.92 -7.70 4.83
N LEU A 303 -4.13 -8.65 5.35
CA LEU A 303 -2.71 -8.53 5.65
C LEU A 303 -1.81 -9.41 4.76
N GLU A 304 -2.26 -9.78 3.57
CA GLU A 304 -1.57 -10.75 2.69
C GLU A 304 -0.10 -10.37 2.37
N SER A 305 0.20 -9.06 2.29
CA SER A 305 1.54 -8.53 2.00
C SER A 305 2.46 -8.42 3.22
N GLU A 306 1.95 -8.71 4.41
CA GLU A 306 2.60 -8.49 5.69
C GLU A 306 3.13 -9.78 6.31
N ARG A 307 3.89 -9.68 7.40
CA ARG A 307 4.27 -10.83 8.23
C ARG A 307 3.10 -11.19 9.13
N TYR A 308 2.27 -12.13 8.68
CA TYR A 308 1.09 -12.60 9.40
C TYR A 308 1.16 -14.12 9.60
N VAL A 309 0.91 -14.55 10.84
CA VAL A 309 0.96 -15.95 11.22
C VAL A 309 -0.29 -16.30 12.02
N ASN A 310 -1.10 -17.25 11.55
CA ASN A 310 -2.25 -17.77 12.29
C ASN A 310 -1.90 -19.05 13.03
N VAL A 311 -2.11 -19.09 14.34
CA VAL A 311 -1.93 -20.28 15.17
C VAL A 311 -3.30 -20.92 15.39
N GLU A 312 -3.56 -22.02 14.70
CA GLU A 312 -4.84 -22.74 14.78
C GLU A 312 -4.75 -24.02 15.60
N ALA A 313 -5.75 -24.21 16.45
CA ALA A 313 -5.98 -25.44 17.22
C ALA A 313 -7.43 -25.89 17.07
N ALA A 314 -7.71 -27.19 17.19
CA ALA A 314 -9.06 -27.74 17.02
C ALA A 314 -10.02 -27.46 18.19
N GLY A 315 -11.32 -27.37 17.87
CA GLY A 315 -12.48 -27.06 18.74
C GLY A 315 -12.70 -27.95 19.96
N LYS A 316 -11.79 -27.95 20.94
CA LYS A 316 -11.95 -28.64 22.24
C LYS A 316 -12.08 -27.63 23.39
N PRO A 317 -12.78 -27.98 24.49
CA PRO A 317 -12.81 -27.18 25.71
C PRO A 317 -11.39 -26.93 26.26
N LEU A 318 -11.25 -25.92 27.13
CA LEU A 318 -9.98 -25.61 27.81
C LEU A 318 -9.43 -26.86 28.48
N SER A 319 -8.30 -27.37 27.99
CA SER A 319 -7.59 -28.51 28.58
C SER A 319 -6.10 -28.19 28.66
N ALA A 320 -5.44 -28.67 29.70
CA ALA A 320 -4.01 -28.44 29.91
C ALA A 320 -3.16 -28.90 28.71
N ALA A 321 -3.54 -30.02 28.08
CA ALA A 321 -2.87 -30.54 26.89
C ALA A 321 -3.00 -29.59 25.68
N GLN A 322 -4.20 -29.06 25.42
CA GLN A 322 -4.41 -28.16 24.28
C GLN A 322 -3.73 -26.80 24.49
N LEU A 323 -3.77 -26.28 25.71
CA LEU A 323 -3.05 -25.05 26.05
C LEU A 323 -1.53 -25.24 25.87
N ALA A 324 -0.97 -26.37 26.30
CA ALA A 324 0.45 -26.67 26.13
C ALA A 324 0.85 -26.72 24.65
N THR A 325 0.04 -27.32 23.79
CA THR A 325 0.26 -27.33 22.33
C THR A 325 0.26 -25.92 21.75
N ASN A 326 -0.74 -25.10 22.09
CA ASN A 326 -0.85 -23.73 21.58
C ASN A 326 0.33 -22.85 22.05
N LEU A 327 0.81 -23.07 23.27
CA LEU A 327 2.00 -22.41 23.79
C LEU A 327 3.26 -22.85 23.06
N ASP A 328 3.45 -24.13 22.78
CA ASP A 328 4.59 -24.63 22.01
C ASP A 328 4.62 -24.05 20.59
N MET A 329 3.49 -24.08 19.89
CA MET A 329 3.35 -23.46 18.56
C MET A 329 3.64 -21.97 18.59
N GLY A 330 3.01 -21.24 19.52
CA GLY A 330 3.21 -19.81 19.68
C GLY A 330 4.65 -19.46 20.03
N ASN A 331 5.30 -20.21 20.93
CA ASN A 331 6.72 -20.03 21.26
C ASN A 331 7.61 -20.22 20.03
N LYS A 332 7.40 -21.28 19.23
CA LYS A 332 8.17 -21.51 17.99
C LYS A 332 8.00 -20.39 16.97
N VAL A 333 6.77 -19.88 16.81
CA VAL A 333 6.50 -18.72 15.95
C VAL A 333 7.23 -17.49 16.48
N LEU A 334 7.12 -17.19 17.78
CA LEU A 334 7.74 -16.01 18.37
C LEU A 334 9.27 -16.07 18.37
N ASP A 335 9.85 -17.24 18.57
CA ASP A 335 11.29 -17.46 18.47
C ASP A 335 11.78 -17.27 17.03
N HIS A 336 11.03 -17.78 16.04
CA HIS A 336 11.31 -17.55 14.61
C HIS A 336 11.23 -16.06 14.24
N LEU A 337 10.24 -15.33 14.79
CA LEU A 337 10.10 -13.90 14.60
C LEU A 337 11.16 -13.09 15.37
N GLY A 338 11.98 -13.72 16.22
CA GLY A 338 13.02 -13.07 17.02
C GLY A 338 12.47 -12.24 18.18
N VAL A 339 11.29 -12.58 18.69
CA VAL A 339 10.62 -11.83 19.75
C VAL A 339 11.27 -12.13 21.11
N ALA A 340 11.81 -11.10 21.75
CA ALA A 340 12.51 -11.23 23.03
C ALA A 340 11.59 -11.70 24.17
N LYS A 341 12.17 -12.42 25.13
CA LYS A 341 11.52 -12.72 26.42
C LYS A 341 11.55 -11.49 27.34
N GLU A 342 10.59 -11.40 28.25
CA GLU A 342 10.57 -10.37 29.30
C GLU A 342 11.78 -10.51 30.25
N PRO A 343 12.26 -9.40 30.87
CA PRO A 343 11.76 -8.03 30.73
C PRO A 343 12.13 -7.36 29.39
N CYS A 344 11.22 -6.57 28.82
CA CYS A 344 11.51 -5.85 27.58
C CYS A 344 12.67 -4.88 27.72
N LYS A 345 13.60 -4.96 26.77
CA LYS A 345 14.81 -4.13 26.78
C LYS A 345 14.42 -2.67 26.54
N ALA A 346 14.58 -1.82 27.55
CA ALA A 346 14.39 -0.38 27.42
C ALA A 346 15.42 0.22 26.43
N PRO A 347 15.07 1.25 25.65
CA PRO A 347 16.03 1.91 24.76
C PRO A 347 17.04 2.72 25.60
N SER A 348 18.32 2.39 25.50
CA SER A 348 19.40 3.11 26.22
C SER A 348 20.13 4.12 25.31
N PRO A 349 20.46 5.35 25.79
CA PRO A 349 21.25 6.34 25.05
C PRO A 349 22.77 6.10 25.19
N PRO A 350 23.64 6.68 24.33
CA PRO A 350 25.03 6.27 24.24
C PRO A 350 25.96 7.08 25.17
N SER A 351 26.87 6.41 25.86
CA SER A 351 28.10 7.02 26.38
C SER A 351 29.30 6.09 26.19
N SER A 352 30.43 6.72 25.91
CA SER A 352 31.71 6.22 25.44
C SER A 352 32.56 5.44 26.44
N GLY A 353 33.29 4.43 25.96
CA GLY A 353 34.62 4.05 26.49
C GLY A 353 34.91 2.56 26.66
N GLY A 354 35.71 1.99 25.74
CA GLY A 354 36.76 0.99 26.06
C GLY A 354 36.45 -0.52 26.03
N LEU A 355 36.90 -1.18 24.94
CA LEU A 355 37.37 -2.58 24.84
C LEU A 355 36.35 -3.75 24.85
N VAL A 356 35.41 -3.81 23.90
CA VAL A 356 34.93 -5.07 23.27
C VAL A 356 34.56 -4.80 21.80
N SER A 357 35.54 -4.78 20.89
CA SER A 357 35.47 -4.00 19.63
C SER A 357 34.70 -4.59 18.44
N GLY A 358 34.22 -5.84 18.47
CA GLY A 358 33.58 -6.46 17.29
C GLY A 358 32.04 -6.35 17.23
N VAL A 359 31.35 -6.68 18.34
CA VAL A 359 29.90 -6.89 18.35
C VAL A 359 29.12 -5.60 18.68
N GLN A 360 29.71 -4.71 19.49
CA GLN A 360 29.14 -3.40 19.77
C GLN A 360 29.15 -2.47 18.54
N ALA A 361 30.12 -2.62 17.63
CA ALA A 361 30.17 -1.86 16.38
C ALA A 361 28.99 -2.21 15.45
N ALA A 362 28.65 -3.50 15.36
CA ALA A 362 27.54 -3.99 14.54
C ALA A 362 26.16 -3.54 15.05
N LEU A 363 25.92 -3.63 16.36
CA LEU A 363 24.65 -3.20 16.97
C LEU A 363 24.46 -1.67 16.94
N ARG A 364 25.56 -0.91 17.08
CA ARG A 364 25.55 0.55 16.93
C ARG A 364 25.30 0.96 15.48
N GLN A 365 25.90 0.27 14.50
CA GLN A 365 25.57 0.46 13.08
C GLN A 365 24.09 0.21 12.78
N ILE A 366 23.47 -0.80 13.41
CA ILE A 366 22.05 -1.13 13.18
C ILE A 366 21.14 -0.06 13.80
N GLY A 367 21.42 0.38 15.02
CA GLY A 367 20.69 1.49 15.67
C GLY A 367 20.84 2.81 14.92
N GLU A 368 22.05 3.14 14.45
CA GLU A 368 22.33 4.32 13.63
C GLU A 368 21.67 4.22 12.25
N LYS A 369 21.59 3.03 11.63
CA LYS A 369 20.86 2.79 10.37
C LYS A 369 19.35 2.94 10.55
N MET A 370 18.78 2.47 11.67
CA MET A 370 17.33 2.60 11.96
C MET A 370 16.94 4.04 12.30
N ALA A 371 17.75 4.73 13.11
CA ALA A 371 17.56 6.15 13.38
C ALA A 371 17.78 7.00 12.11
N ALA A 372 18.77 6.66 11.27
CA ALA A 372 18.97 7.28 9.97
C ALA A 372 17.82 6.97 9.00
N ALA A 373 17.20 5.79 9.05
CA ALA A 373 16.04 5.45 8.22
C ALA A 373 14.80 6.25 8.66
N ALA A 374 14.51 6.32 9.96
CA ALA A 374 13.42 7.14 10.50
C ALA A 374 13.65 8.64 10.24
N ALA A 375 14.88 9.12 10.41
CA ALA A 375 15.27 10.48 10.08
C ALA A 375 15.20 10.74 8.57
N ARG A 376 15.57 9.78 7.71
CA ARG A 376 15.39 9.87 6.25
C ARG A 376 13.92 9.94 5.87
N VAL A 377 13.04 9.14 6.49
CA VAL A 377 11.59 9.19 6.23
C VAL A 377 11.00 10.52 6.71
N ALA A 378 11.40 11.03 7.87
CA ALA A 378 10.97 12.33 8.37
C ALA A 378 11.52 13.49 7.50
N GLN A 379 12.79 13.43 7.11
CA GLN A 379 13.43 14.37 6.18
C GLN A 379 12.79 14.31 4.80
N GLU A 380 12.44 13.14 4.29
CA GLU A 380 11.80 12.97 2.99
C GLU A 380 10.35 13.43 3.02
N LYS A 381 9.61 13.16 4.10
CA LYS A 381 8.27 13.74 4.31
C LYS A 381 8.33 15.26 4.41
N ALA A 382 9.30 15.80 5.13
CA ALA A 382 9.52 17.24 5.20
C ALA A 382 9.96 17.82 3.84
N ARG A 383 10.79 17.10 3.07
CA ARG A 383 11.22 17.48 1.72
C ARG A 383 10.06 17.48 0.75
N VAL A 384 9.20 16.46 0.77
CA VAL A 384 8.02 16.42 -0.10
C VAL A 384 6.96 17.43 0.35
N ALA A 385 6.79 17.67 1.64
CA ALA A 385 5.94 18.76 2.11
C ALA A 385 6.48 20.13 1.68
N ALA A 386 7.80 20.36 1.77
CA ALA A 386 8.46 21.58 1.31
C ALA A 386 8.40 21.71 -0.23
N ALA A 387 8.63 20.61 -0.97
CA ALA A 387 8.51 20.57 -2.42
C ALA A 387 7.07 20.86 -2.85
N ARG A 388 6.07 20.23 -2.21
CA ARG A 388 4.63 20.52 -2.40
C ARG A 388 4.28 21.97 -2.04
N ALA A 389 4.90 22.54 -1.01
CA ALA A 389 4.71 23.94 -0.65
C ALA A 389 5.33 24.92 -1.68
N THR A 390 6.32 24.48 -2.44
CA THR A 390 6.90 25.23 -3.58
C THR A 390 6.24 24.92 -4.92
N LEU A 391 5.45 23.85 -5.00
CA LEU A 391 4.66 23.54 -6.19
C LEU A 391 3.49 24.52 -6.24
N PRO A 392 3.24 25.16 -7.39
CA PRO A 392 2.00 25.89 -7.58
C PRO A 392 0.82 24.93 -7.32
N PRO A 393 -0.29 25.38 -6.69
CA PRO A 393 -1.52 24.60 -6.64
C PRO A 393 -1.90 24.14 -8.05
N ALA A 394 -2.64 23.03 -8.20
CA ALA A 394 -3.15 22.54 -9.49
C ALA A 394 -3.68 23.74 -10.29
N LEU A 395 -2.91 24.15 -11.30
CA LEU A 395 -3.12 25.45 -11.90
C LEU A 395 -4.39 25.34 -12.75
N PRO A 396 -5.35 26.27 -12.60
CA PRO A 396 -6.54 26.28 -13.44
C PRO A 396 -6.12 26.23 -14.90
N ARG A 397 -6.78 25.40 -15.71
CA ARG A 397 -6.51 25.33 -17.13
C ARG A 397 -6.52 26.72 -17.75
N ASP A 398 -5.56 26.97 -18.63
CA ASP A 398 -5.64 28.13 -19.48
C ASP A 398 -6.91 27.99 -20.35
N ALA A 399 -7.58 29.11 -20.63
CA ALA A 399 -8.70 29.11 -21.56
C ALA A 399 -8.28 28.45 -22.88
N ALA A 400 -9.23 27.80 -23.57
CA ALA A 400 -8.98 27.18 -24.86
C ALA A 400 -8.15 28.13 -25.76
N LEU A 401 -7.10 27.60 -26.40
CA LEU A 401 -6.19 28.38 -27.23
C LEU A 401 -7.01 29.29 -28.16
N PRO A 402 -6.63 30.58 -28.34
CA PRO A 402 -7.36 31.47 -29.22
C PRO A 402 -7.60 30.81 -30.58
N LYS A 403 -8.81 30.90 -31.15
CA LYS A 403 -9.19 30.19 -32.40
C LYS A 403 -8.20 30.38 -33.56
N ALA A 404 -7.44 31.49 -33.57
CA ALA A 404 -6.37 31.76 -34.53
C ALA A 404 -5.13 30.84 -34.36
N VAL A 405 -4.82 30.43 -33.13
CA VAL A 405 -3.81 29.44 -32.77
C VAL A 405 -4.31 28.02 -33.06
N GLU A 406 -5.55 27.72 -32.71
CA GLU A 406 -6.21 26.44 -33.00
C GLU A 406 -6.19 26.12 -34.52
N LYS A 407 -6.33 27.15 -35.36
CA LYS A 407 -6.23 27.07 -36.83
C LYS A 407 -4.80 26.83 -37.35
N LYS A 408 -3.75 27.21 -36.60
CA LYS A 408 -2.34 26.89 -36.92
C LYS A 408 -1.92 25.50 -36.43
N VAL A 409 -2.52 25.01 -35.34
CA VAL A 409 -2.32 23.65 -34.81
C VAL A 409 -3.10 22.62 -35.66
N LYS A 410 -4.18 23.04 -36.34
CA LYS A 410 -4.86 22.24 -37.37
C LYS A 410 -4.05 22.11 -38.66
N ALA A 411 -3.11 21.17 -38.67
CA ALA A 411 -2.60 20.55 -39.89
C ALA A 411 -2.68 19.02 -39.76
N GLY A 412 -3.89 18.46 -39.93
CA GLY A 412 -4.12 17.12 -40.48
C GLY A 412 -3.92 15.86 -39.61
N SER A 413 -3.04 15.82 -38.60
CA SER A 413 -2.64 14.52 -38.00
C SER A 413 -2.78 14.33 -36.48
N CYS A 414 -3.11 15.36 -35.69
CA CYS A 414 -3.18 15.24 -34.23
C CYS A 414 -4.59 15.39 -33.63
N THR A 415 -4.80 14.74 -32.47
CA THR A 415 -6.07 14.74 -31.72
C THR A 415 -5.92 15.51 -30.43
N THR A 416 -6.83 16.44 -30.17
CA THR A 416 -6.98 17.06 -28.84
C THR A 416 -8.06 16.38 -28.05
N PHE A 417 -7.90 16.33 -26.73
CA PHE A 417 -8.78 15.65 -25.80
C PHE A 417 -9.48 16.67 -24.91
N ALA A 418 -10.81 16.64 -24.89
CA ALA A 418 -11.63 17.60 -24.16
C ALA A 418 -11.64 17.32 -22.64
N ASP A 419 -11.63 16.04 -22.27
CA ASP A 419 -11.73 15.58 -20.89
C ASP A 419 -10.95 14.25 -20.67
N GLN A 420 -10.89 13.82 -19.40
CA GLN A 420 -10.27 12.56 -19.02
C GLN A 420 -10.95 11.34 -19.68
N LYS A 421 -12.28 11.39 -19.89
CA LYS A 421 -13.04 10.30 -20.51
C LYS A 421 -12.61 10.07 -21.95
N ALA A 422 -12.33 11.14 -22.70
CA ALA A 422 -11.79 11.06 -24.06
C ALA A 422 -10.41 10.40 -24.09
N LEU A 423 -9.54 10.72 -23.12
CA LEU A 423 -8.24 10.05 -22.98
C LEU A 423 -8.38 8.57 -22.64
N ASP A 424 -9.26 8.22 -21.69
CA ASP A 424 -9.47 6.83 -21.28
C ASP A 424 -10.05 5.99 -22.41
N THR A 425 -10.90 6.59 -23.25
CA THR A 425 -11.41 5.96 -24.48
C THR A 425 -10.28 5.67 -25.46
N ALA A 426 -9.42 6.66 -25.75
CA ALA A 426 -8.27 6.47 -26.63
C ALA A 426 -7.27 5.44 -26.08
N LYS A 427 -7.09 5.41 -24.75
CA LYS A 427 -6.28 4.39 -24.07
C LYS A 427 -6.87 2.99 -24.27
N ALA A 428 -8.18 2.81 -24.11
CA ALA A 428 -8.85 1.51 -24.28
C ALA A 428 -8.69 0.97 -25.72
N ASP A 429 -8.80 1.85 -26.72
CA ASP A 429 -8.55 1.48 -28.12
C ASP A 429 -7.11 0.99 -28.33
N ARG A 430 -6.14 1.64 -27.68
CA ARG A 430 -4.70 1.33 -27.82
C ARG A 430 -4.36 0.06 -27.05
N ALA A 431 -5.01 -0.17 -25.91
CA ALA A 431 -4.91 -1.41 -25.16
C ALA A 431 -5.36 -2.62 -26.00
N THR A 432 -6.41 -2.48 -26.82
CA THR A 432 -6.83 -3.53 -27.76
C THR A 432 -5.73 -3.83 -28.79
N LYS A 433 -5.08 -2.80 -29.34
CA LYS A 433 -3.96 -2.99 -30.29
C LYS A 433 -2.74 -3.66 -29.65
N VAL A 434 -2.37 -3.25 -28.44
CA VAL A 434 -1.26 -3.85 -27.69
C VAL A 434 -1.58 -5.31 -27.34
N ALA A 435 -2.80 -5.60 -26.88
CA ALA A 435 -3.21 -6.96 -26.52
C ALA A 435 -3.28 -7.92 -27.72
N ALA A 436 -3.41 -7.41 -28.95
CA ALA A 436 -3.39 -8.22 -30.17
C ALA A 436 -1.97 -8.56 -30.65
N MET A 437 -0.92 -7.97 -30.07
CA MET A 437 0.46 -8.29 -30.42
C MET A 437 0.87 -9.64 -29.83
N PRO A 438 1.71 -10.43 -30.52
CA PRO A 438 2.37 -11.58 -29.91
C PRO A 438 3.13 -11.14 -28.65
N THR A 439 3.01 -11.92 -27.56
CA THR A 439 3.63 -11.55 -26.28
C THR A 439 5.12 -11.29 -26.39
N ALA A 440 5.86 -12.13 -27.14
CA ALA A 440 7.29 -11.94 -27.36
C ALA A 440 7.63 -10.59 -28.01
N ASP A 441 6.91 -10.21 -29.07
CA ASP A 441 7.11 -8.94 -29.78
C ASP A 441 6.80 -7.74 -28.87
N ALA A 442 5.75 -7.85 -28.05
CA ALA A 442 5.37 -6.83 -27.10
C ALA A 442 6.41 -6.70 -25.96
N VAL A 443 6.95 -7.81 -25.44
CA VAL A 443 8.05 -7.77 -24.46
C VAL A 443 9.29 -7.14 -25.08
N ASP A 444 9.73 -7.58 -26.26
CA ASP A 444 10.89 -7.04 -26.98
C ASP A 444 10.78 -5.53 -27.18
N TRP A 445 9.59 -5.04 -27.53
CA TRP A 445 9.33 -3.60 -27.62
C TRP A 445 9.40 -2.92 -26.25
N VAL A 446 8.71 -3.44 -25.23
CA VAL A 446 8.66 -2.86 -23.88
C VAL A 446 10.04 -2.69 -23.27
N ILE A 447 10.91 -3.69 -23.43
CA ILE A 447 12.29 -3.64 -22.93
C ILE A 447 13.23 -2.90 -23.89
N GLY A 448 12.77 -2.48 -25.06
CA GLY A 448 13.52 -1.70 -26.04
C GLY A 448 14.53 -2.49 -26.86
N VAL A 449 14.44 -3.82 -26.86
CA VAL A 449 15.20 -4.69 -27.78
C VAL A 449 14.69 -4.47 -29.22
N ALA A 450 13.37 -4.41 -29.39
CA ALA A 450 12.71 -3.99 -30.62
C ALA A 450 12.31 -2.51 -30.57
N LYS A 451 12.17 -1.92 -31.76
CA LYS A 451 11.60 -0.57 -31.90
C LYS A 451 10.08 -0.61 -31.67
N PRO A 452 9.46 0.50 -31.25
CA PRO A 452 8.01 0.60 -31.18
C PRO A 452 7.34 0.25 -32.51
N PRO A 453 6.14 -0.36 -32.49
CA PRO A 453 5.35 -0.55 -33.69
C PRO A 453 5.20 0.76 -34.46
N LYS A 454 5.16 0.69 -35.80
CA LYS A 454 5.07 1.88 -36.66
C LYS A 454 3.89 2.79 -36.28
N TRP A 455 2.74 2.21 -35.96
CA TRP A 455 1.55 2.97 -35.57
C TRP A 455 1.76 3.78 -34.27
N VAL A 456 2.59 3.28 -33.34
CA VAL A 456 2.97 4.01 -32.12
C VAL A 456 3.85 5.19 -32.49
N SER A 457 4.89 4.95 -33.28
CA SER A 457 5.85 5.99 -33.68
C SER A 457 5.17 7.12 -34.46
N ASP A 458 4.27 6.78 -35.39
CA ASP A 458 3.51 7.74 -36.17
C ASP A 458 2.58 8.58 -35.26
N GLU A 459 1.76 7.92 -34.41
CA GLU A 459 0.81 8.61 -33.53
C GLU A 459 1.51 9.51 -32.50
N VAL A 460 2.58 9.04 -31.86
CA VAL A 460 3.33 9.84 -30.87
C VAL A 460 4.03 11.02 -31.53
N SER A 461 4.58 10.83 -32.74
CA SER A 461 5.23 11.92 -33.50
C SER A 461 4.25 13.05 -33.81
N ASP A 462 3.04 12.71 -34.28
CA ASP A 462 1.98 13.68 -34.56
C ASP A 462 1.54 14.42 -33.29
N GLN A 463 1.33 13.70 -32.20
CA GLN A 463 0.86 14.30 -30.95
C GLN A 463 1.90 15.19 -30.29
N LYS A 464 3.16 14.77 -30.30
CA LYS A 464 4.28 15.57 -29.82
C LYS A 464 4.40 16.87 -30.61
N SER A 465 4.27 16.81 -31.93
CA SER A 465 4.30 18.00 -32.79
C SER A 465 3.19 18.99 -32.41
N CYS A 466 2.01 18.50 -32.03
CA CYS A 466 0.91 19.35 -31.60
C CYS A 466 1.09 19.94 -30.21
N LEU A 467 1.65 19.20 -29.26
CA LEU A 467 2.02 19.77 -27.96
C LEU A 467 3.04 20.92 -28.14
N GLU A 468 4.09 20.70 -28.95
CA GLU A 468 5.10 21.73 -29.24
C GLU A 468 4.50 22.94 -29.95
N ALA A 469 3.56 22.74 -30.87
CA ALA A 469 2.86 23.83 -31.55
C ALA A 469 1.98 24.64 -30.57
N GLY A 470 1.28 23.96 -29.66
CA GLY A 470 0.50 24.59 -28.60
C GLY A 470 1.37 25.47 -27.69
N LEU A 471 2.48 24.92 -27.21
CA LEU A 471 3.42 25.64 -26.35
C LEU A 471 4.04 26.84 -27.07
N LYS A 472 4.47 26.69 -28.33
CA LYS A 472 5.00 27.79 -29.15
C LYS A 472 3.99 28.92 -29.31
N ALA A 473 2.72 28.57 -29.51
CA ALA A 473 1.68 29.55 -29.70
C ALA A 473 1.30 30.28 -28.40
N ALA A 474 1.30 29.57 -27.27
CA ALA A 474 1.12 30.19 -25.96
C ALA A 474 2.25 31.19 -25.66
N ALA A 475 3.50 30.82 -25.96
CA ALA A 475 4.64 31.73 -25.81
C ALA A 475 4.56 32.97 -26.71
N ALA A 476 3.95 32.86 -27.90
CA ALA A 476 3.78 33.99 -28.82
C ALA A 476 2.73 35.03 -28.36
N VAL A 477 1.93 34.73 -27.33
CA VAL A 477 0.98 35.70 -26.76
C VAL A 477 1.73 36.81 -26.02
N SER A 478 1.43 38.07 -26.33
CA SER A 478 2.05 39.22 -25.68
C SER A 478 1.80 39.19 -24.17
N GLY A 479 2.86 39.31 -23.37
CA GLY A 479 2.78 39.24 -21.92
C GLY A 479 2.63 37.83 -21.33
N SER A 480 2.78 36.76 -22.13
CA SER A 480 2.65 35.36 -21.66
C SER A 480 3.66 34.97 -20.58
N GLY A 481 4.84 35.60 -20.56
CA GLY A 481 5.96 35.24 -19.69
C GLY A 481 6.72 33.98 -20.15
N ILE A 482 6.12 33.11 -20.95
CA ILE A 482 6.70 31.83 -21.36
C ILE A 482 7.96 32.03 -22.21
N THR A 483 9.08 31.51 -21.73
CA THR A 483 10.37 31.55 -22.44
C THR A 483 10.70 30.16 -22.99
N LEU A 484 10.65 29.99 -24.30
CA LEU A 484 10.93 28.69 -24.92
C LEU A 484 12.42 28.34 -24.88
N PRO A 485 12.79 27.07 -24.62
CA PRO A 485 14.16 26.60 -24.74
C PRO A 485 14.61 26.56 -26.21
N LYS A 486 15.93 26.57 -26.44
CA LYS A 486 16.50 26.50 -27.80
C LYS A 486 16.11 25.22 -28.54
N LYS A 487 15.95 24.12 -27.80
CA LYS A 487 15.49 22.83 -28.32
C LYS A 487 14.36 22.34 -27.42
N LEU A 488 13.14 22.38 -27.94
CA LEU A 488 11.94 22.02 -27.19
C LEU A 488 11.98 20.58 -26.72
N SER A 489 12.35 19.63 -27.58
CA SER A 489 12.42 18.23 -27.20
C SER A 489 13.72 17.58 -27.64
N GLN A 490 14.34 16.81 -26.74
CA GLN A 490 15.69 16.30 -26.97
C GLN A 490 15.74 14.80 -27.25
N THR A 491 15.01 13.99 -26.47
CA THR A 491 15.17 12.54 -26.50
C THR A 491 13.83 11.80 -26.59
N PRO A 492 13.40 11.34 -27.78
CA PRO A 492 12.10 10.65 -27.90
C PRO A 492 12.17 9.12 -27.77
N LEU A 493 13.20 8.46 -28.30
CA LEU A 493 13.30 7.00 -28.31
C LEU A 493 14.72 6.61 -27.91
N ARG A 494 14.84 5.65 -26.99
CA ARG A 494 16.10 4.99 -26.66
C ARG A 494 15.90 3.49 -26.80
N THR A 495 16.76 2.82 -27.56
CA THR A 495 16.78 1.35 -27.56
C THR A 495 17.41 0.83 -26.26
N PHE A 496 17.30 -0.46 -26.01
CA PHE A 496 18.01 -1.15 -24.92
C PHE A 496 19.50 -0.80 -24.96
N LYS A 497 20.13 -0.88 -26.14
CA LYS A 497 21.56 -0.58 -26.34
C LYS A 497 21.91 0.88 -26.08
N ASP A 498 21.06 1.82 -26.48
CA ASP A 498 21.29 3.24 -26.19
C ASP A 498 21.27 3.50 -24.68
N GLN A 499 20.28 2.92 -23.99
CA GLN A 499 20.15 3.06 -22.53
C GLN A 499 21.27 2.33 -21.79
N GLU A 500 21.69 1.16 -22.28
CA GLU A 500 22.82 0.38 -21.77
C GLU A 500 24.13 1.16 -21.89
N LYS A 501 24.34 1.85 -23.02
CA LYS A 501 25.50 2.73 -23.18
C LYS A 501 25.50 3.85 -22.14
N ILE A 502 24.37 4.54 -21.95
CA ILE A 502 24.25 5.61 -20.93
C ILE A 502 24.49 5.05 -19.53
N TRP A 503 23.89 3.90 -19.21
CA TRP A 503 24.05 3.19 -17.96
C TRP A 503 25.53 2.88 -17.70
N ASN A 504 26.20 2.26 -18.66
CA ASN A 504 27.60 1.87 -18.55
C ASN A 504 28.53 3.07 -18.45
N GLU A 505 28.29 4.15 -19.20
CA GLU A 505 29.05 5.40 -19.10
C GLU A 505 28.93 6.02 -17.70
N LYS A 506 27.73 6.03 -17.10
CA LYS A 506 27.52 6.55 -15.74
C LYS A 506 28.10 5.62 -14.68
N PHE A 507 27.89 4.31 -14.81
CA PHE A 507 28.39 3.28 -13.89
C PHE A 507 29.92 3.25 -13.83
N THR A 508 30.57 3.48 -14.97
CA THR A 508 32.04 3.58 -15.06
C THR A 508 32.59 4.99 -14.83
N PHE A 509 31.70 5.96 -14.56
CA PHE A 509 32.01 7.38 -14.36
C PHE A 509 32.68 8.06 -15.57
N THR A 510 32.46 7.55 -16.78
CA THR A 510 33.01 8.07 -18.04
C THR A 510 32.04 8.99 -18.79
N ARG A 511 30.78 9.07 -18.35
CA ARG A 511 29.76 9.95 -18.94
C ARG A 511 30.20 11.41 -18.86
N GLY A 512 30.46 12.05 -19.99
CA GLY A 512 30.88 13.44 -20.05
C GLY A 512 29.86 14.42 -19.44
N GLY A 513 30.36 15.44 -18.75
CA GLY A 513 29.53 16.51 -18.17
C GLY A 513 29.09 16.23 -16.73
N LYS A 514 28.08 16.98 -16.30
CA LYS A 514 27.40 16.75 -15.02
C LYS A 514 26.16 15.89 -15.23
N TRP A 515 25.82 15.06 -14.26
CA TRP A 515 24.67 14.17 -14.35
C TRP A 515 24.17 13.71 -12.98
N GLY A 516 22.90 13.29 -12.97
CA GLY A 516 22.27 12.69 -11.80
C GLY A 516 22.11 13.67 -10.64
N ARG A 517 21.83 13.10 -9.48
CA ARG A 517 21.75 13.83 -8.22
C ARG A 517 22.56 13.07 -7.18
N ILE A 518 23.47 13.76 -6.50
CA ILE A 518 24.23 13.18 -5.39
C ILE A 518 23.28 12.97 -4.21
N THR A 519 23.03 11.72 -3.82
CA THR A 519 22.11 11.45 -2.71
C THR A 519 22.74 11.84 -1.35
N PRO A 520 21.92 12.11 -0.31
CA PRO A 520 22.43 12.32 1.04
C PRO A 520 23.27 11.15 1.58
N GLN A 521 23.04 9.92 1.09
CA GLN A 521 23.85 8.76 1.45
C GLN A 521 25.25 8.84 0.87
N ALA A 522 25.37 9.06 -0.44
CA ALA A 522 26.67 9.23 -1.09
C ALA A 522 27.44 10.43 -0.50
N ARG A 523 26.76 11.56 -0.21
CA ARG A 523 27.39 12.73 0.42
C ARG A 523 27.96 12.41 1.81
N ARG A 524 27.29 11.57 2.62
CA ARG A 524 27.81 11.12 3.93
C ARG A 524 29.01 10.19 3.82
N GLN A 525 29.10 9.39 2.76
CA GLN A 525 30.26 8.52 2.53
C GLN A 525 31.44 9.30 1.91
N CYS A 526 31.15 10.40 1.21
CA CYS A 526 32.13 11.18 0.46
C CYS A 526 32.36 12.59 1.02
N THR A 527 32.09 12.81 2.30
CA THR A 527 32.01 14.15 2.93
C THR A 527 33.27 15.02 2.75
N ALA A 528 34.46 14.42 2.61
CA ALA A 528 35.70 15.17 2.35
C ALA A 528 35.99 15.44 0.85
N LEU A 529 35.24 14.80 -0.05
CA LEU A 529 35.46 14.81 -1.50
C LEU A 529 34.41 15.62 -2.25
N ILE A 530 33.18 15.66 -1.74
CA ILE A 530 32.02 16.34 -2.31
C ILE A 530 31.61 17.46 -1.37
N ARG A 531 31.54 18.70 -1.88
CA ARG A 531 31.08 19.85 -1.11
C ARG A 531 29.56 19.86 -0.96
N ASP A 532 29.06 20.54 0.05
CA ASP A 532 27.61 20.62 0.31
C ASP A 532 26.83 21.35 -0.80
N ASP A 533 27.48 22.26 -1.54
CA ASP A 533 26.92 22.96 -2.70
C ASP A 533 26.89 22.10 -3.98
N GLU A 534 27.55 20.94 -3.98
CA GLU A 534 27.60 20.05 -5.13
C GLU A 534 26.39 19.11 -5.13
N VAL A 535 25.50 19.35 -6.09
CA VAL A 535 24.23 18.62 -6.26
C VAL A 535 24.32 17.49 -7.30
N GLU A 536 25.29 17.53 -8.21
CA GLU A 536 25.43 16.60 -9.34
C GLU A 536 26.80 15.92 -9.38
N TRP A 537 26.84 14.72 -9.97
CA TRP A 537 28.11 14.06 -10.30
C TRP A 537 28.81 14.77 -11.45
N ASN A 538 30.11 15.00 -11.35
CA ASN A 538 30.91 15.65 -12.39
C ASN A 538 32.04 14.70 -12.80
N SER A 539 31.96 14.13 -14.01
CA SER A 539 32.97 13.18 -14.51
C SER A 539 34.36 13.77 -14.69
N LYS A 540 34.49 15.10 -14.76
CA LYS A 540 35.79 15.78 -14.79
C LYS A 540 36.44 15.92 -13.42
N SER A 541 35.68 15.74 -12.33
CA SER A 541 36.20 15.88 -10.97
C SER A 541 36.83 14.57 -10.51
N LYS A 542 38.15 14.57 -10.30
CA LYS A 542 38.86 13.41 -9.74
C LYS A 542 38.39 13.03 -8.34
N LYS A 543 37.90 14.00 -7.56
CA LYS A 543 37.29 13.74 -6.25
C LYS A 543 35.96 13.01 -6.38
N HIS A 544 35.11 13.42 -7.32
CA HIS A 544 33.84 12.72 -7.57
C HIS A 544 34.10 11.33 -8.16
N GLU A 545 35.04 11.21 -9.11
CA GLU A 545 35.42 9.92 -9.68
C GLU A 545 35.91 8.96 -8.59
N HIS A 546 36.79 9.43 -7.71
CA HIS A 546 37.29 8.63 -6.59
C HIS A 546 36.17 8.24 -5.62
N CYS A 547 35.32 9.18 -5.21
CA CYS A 547 34.15 8.89 -4.39
C CYS A 547 33.27 7.80 -5.03
N PHE A 548 32.85 8.02 -6.27
CA PHE A 548 31.93 7.14 -6.96
C PHE A 548 32.53 5.75 -7.16
N LYS A 549 33.77 5.64 -7.65
CA LYS A 549 34.40 4.38 -8.05
C LYS A 549 35.12 3.65 -6.92
N ASN A 550 35.48 4.32 -5.83
CA ASN A 550 36.28 3.71 -4.76
C ASN A 550 35.57 3.69 -3.41
N LEU A 551 34.60 4.58 -3.16
CA LEU A 551 33.91 4.64 -1.87
C LEU A 551 32.49 4.08 -1.91
N LEU A 552 31.79 4.21 -3.04
CA LEU A 552 30.46 3.60 -3.23
C LEU A 552 30.60 2.14 -3.69
N THR A 553 29.74 1.28 -3.14
CA THR A 553 29.52 -0.08 -3.65
C THR A 553 28.83 -0.05 -5.01
N ASP A 554 28.89 -1.15 -5.76
CA ASP A 554 28.23 -1.25 -7.06
C ASP A 554 26.71 -1.03 -6.96
N ASP A 555 26.04 -1.53 -5.92
CA ASP A 555 24.61 -1.27 -5.67
C ASP A 555 24.34 0.20 -5.34
N GLU A 556 25.19 0.85 -4.55
CA GLU A 556 25.07 2.29 -4.26
C GLU A 556 25.26 3.14 -5.52
N ARG A 557 26.17 2.76 -6.42
CA ARG A 557 26.31 3.42 -7.73
C ARG A 557 25.05 3.27 -8.57
N GLN A 558 24.42 2.08 -8.57
CA GLN A 558 23.13 1.88 -9.25
C GLN A 558 22.07 2.83 -8.69
N VAL A 559 21.97 2.95 -7.36
CA VAL A 559 21.03 3.86 -6.69
C VAL A 559 21.27 5.32 -7.08
N GLU A 560 22.53 5.77 -7.18
CA GLU A 560 22.87 7.13 -7.64
C GLU A 560 22.45 7.39 -9.09
N ILE A 561 22.65 6.40 -9.97
CA ILE A 561 22.26 6.50 -11.39
C ILE A 561 20.73 6.53 -11.52
N LEU A 562 20.06 5.63 -10.82
CA LEU A 562 18.61 5.43 -10.84
C LEU A 562 17.81 6.61 -10.27
N GLN A 563 18.45 7.61 -9.65
CA GLN A 563 17.76 8.84 -9.25
C GLN A 563 17.09 9.53 -10.45
N THR A 564 17.77 9.57 -11.60
CA THR A 564 17.34 10.36 -12.78
C THR A 564 17.61 9.63 -14.10
N SER A 565 17.92 8.33 -14.05
CA SER A 565 18.38 7.58 -15.22
C SER A 565 18.07 6.10 -15.08
N SER A 566 17.22 5.60 -15.96
CA SER A 566 16.83 4.20 -15.97
C SER A 566 17.95 3.24 -16.33
N ALA A 567 17.85 2.00 -15.82
CA ALA A 567 18.55 0.85 -16.39
C ALA A 567 17.98 0.50 -17.78
N PRO A 568 18.76 -0.12 -18.68
CA PRO A 568 18.25 -0.66 -19.93
C PRO A 568 17.20 -1.75 -19.64
N GLY A 569 16.13 -1.78 -20.44
CA GLY A 569 15.04 -2.73 -20.29
C GLY A 569 13.84 -2.22 -19.50
N ILE A 570 14.00 -1.17 -18.70
CA ILE A 570 12.92 -0.61 -17.86
C ILE A 570 12.70 0.90 -18.06
N SER A 571 13.37 1.48 -19.06
CA SER A 571 13.22 2.89 -19.41
C SER A 571 11.94 3.11 -20.19
N ARG A 572 11.12 4.10 -19.81
CA ARG A 572 9.92 4.45 -20.57
C ARG A 572 10.22 5.00 -21.97
N HIS A 573 11.44 5.51 -22.21
CA HIS A 573 11.86 5.88 -23.56
C HIS A 573 11.97 4.68 -24.51
N HIS A 574 12.00 3.44 -24.02
CA HIS A 574 11.89 2.24 -24.88
C HIS A 574 10.52 2.17 -25.57
N LEU A 575 9.47 2.65 -24.89
CA LEU A 575 8.10 2.61 -25.40
C LEU A 575 7.93 3.52 -26.62
N GLY A 576 8.79 4.54 -26.76
CA GLY A 576 8.66 5.58 -27.79
C GLY A 576 7.52 6.56 -27.55
N THR A 577 6.90 6.51 -26.37
CA THR A 577 5.80 7.39 -25.93
C THR A 577 6.27 8.58 -25.10
N ASP A 578 7.54 8.60 -24.72
CA ASP A 578 8.08 9.47 -23.68
C ASP A 578 9.20 10.36 -24.23
N PHE A 579 9.23 11.61 -23.83
CA PHE A 579 10.29 12.53 -24.22
C PHE A 579 10.65 13.56 -23.17
N ASP A 580 11.88 14.05 -23.30
CA ASP A 580 12.46 15.07 -22.45
C ASP A 580 12.33 16.46 -23.10
N PHE A 581 11.75 17.42 -22.38
CA PHE A 581 11.79 18.84 -22.69
C PHE A 581 13.07 19.50 -22.13
N ASP A 582 13.71 20.35 -22.93
CA ASP A 582 14.91 21.13 -22.56
C ASP A 582 16.05 20.32 -21.90
N ASN A 583 16.58 20.76 -20.75
CA ASN A 583 17.68 20.12 -20.04
C ASN A 583 17.16 19.14 -18.98
N THR A 584 17.75 17.95 -18.94
CA THR A 584 17.41 16.89 -17.98
C THR A 584 18.20 16.99 -16.67
N ASN A 585 18.66 18.20 -16.32
CA ASN A 585 19.47 18.44 -15.14
C ASN A 585 18.61 18.87 -13.94
N PRO A 586 18.57 18.08 -12.85
CA PRO A 586 17.87 18.46 -11.61
C PRO A 586 18.29 19.82 -11.03
N ALA A 587 19.57 20.17 -11.16
CA ALA A 587 20.15 21.37 -10.57
C ALA A 587 19.61 22.67 -11.16
N ASP A 588 19.00 22.61 -12.35
CA ASP A 588 18.42 23.78 -13.00
C ASP A 588 17.08 24.20 -12.36
N TRP A 589 16.50 23.38 -11.47
CA TRP A 589 15.20 23.67 -10.84
C TRP A 589 15.12 23.53 -9.31
N GLU A 590 16.08 22.90 -8.61
CA GLU A 590 16.05 22.69 -7.13
C GLU A 590 16.39 23.93 -6.24
N ALA A 591 16.19 25.15 -6.76
CA ALA A 591 16.32 26.47 -6.10
C ALA A 591 17.71 27.14 -6.06
N GLY A 592 17.69 28.48 -6.17
CA GLY A 592 18.81 29.37 -5.78
C GLY A 592 19.66 29.97 -6.88
N LYS A 593 19.56 29.51 -8.14
CA LYS A 593 20.20 30.20 -9.27
C LYS A 593 19.20 31.11 -9.96
N THR A 594 19.42 32.41 -9.77
CA THR A 594 18.90 33.50 -10.59
C THR A 594 19.02 33.15 -12.07
N GLY A 595 17.93 32.62 -12.65
CA GLY A 595 17.93 32.05 -14.00
C GLY A 595 16.72 31.19 -14.33
N ALA A 596 16.00 30.69 -13.31
CA ALA A 596 14.76 29.88 -13.42
C ALA A 596 13.53 30.60 -14.06
N LYS A 597 13.74 31.66 -14.86
CA LYS A 597 12.68 32.33 -15.64
C LYS A 597 12.41 31.63 -16.98
N GLY A 598 13.30 30.73 -17.42
CA GLY A 598 13.07 29.91 -18.60
C GLY A 598 12.06 28.82 -18.24
N PHE A 599 12.61 27.70 -17.77
CA PHE A 599 11.93 26.44 -17.56
C PHE A 599 10.68 26.45 -16.66
N ALA A 600 10.57 27.38 -15.71
CA ALA A 600 9.41 27.46 -14.82
C ALA A 600 8.12 27.78 -15.59
N ASP A 601 8.20 28.57 -16.67
CA ASP A 601 7.03 29.07 -17.36
C ASP A 601 6.50 28.06 -18.38
N GLU A 602 7.35 27.40 -19.18
CA GLU A 602 6.90 26.29 -20.02
C GLU A 602 6.50 25.07 -19.21
N TYR A 603 7.17 24.77 -18.09
CA TYR A 603 6.76 23.69 -17.21
C TYR A 603 5.36 23.95 -16.64
N GLY A 604 5.11 25.17 -16.17
CA GLY A 604 3.78 25.58 -15.70
C GLY A 604 2.72 25.46 -16.80
N TRP A 605 3.05 25.82 -18.04
CA TRP A 605 2.14 25.64 -19.17
C TRP A 605 1.86 24.16 -19.46
N LEU A 606 2.90 23.31 -19.45
CA LEU A 606 2.77 21.87 -19.66
C LEU A 606 1.88 21.23 -18.57
N GLN A 607 2.07 21.61 -17.31
CA GLN A 607 1.21 21.15 -16.21
C GLN A 607 -0.28 21.46 -16.43
N ARG A 608 -0.60 22.62 -17.04
CA ARG A 608 -1.99 23.02 -17.33
C ARG A 608 -2.57 22.42 -18.60
N ASN A 609 -1.75 22.20 -19.62
CA ASN A 609 -2.21 22.03 -21.00
C ASN A 609 -1.77 20.73 -21.67
N ALA A 610 -0.76 20.04 -21.16
CA ALA A 610 -0.20 18.86 -21.85
C ALA A 610 -1.22 17.74 -22.03
N SER A 611 -2.13 17.59 -21.07
CA SER A 611 -3.17 16.57 -21.10
C SER A 611 -4.17 16.77 -22.25
N THR A 612 -4.39 18.02 -22.70
CA THR A 612 -5.18 18.35 -23.90
C THR A 612 -4.61 17.70 -25.16
N TYR A 613 -3.30 17.45 -25.19
CA TYR A 613 -2.60 16.76 -26.28
C TYR A 613 -2.32 15.28 -25.96
N GLY A 614 -2.87 14.78 -24.86
CA GLY A 614 -2.70 13.40 -24.39
C GLY A 614 -1.39 13.13 -23.66
N PHE A 615 -0.71 14.16 -23.15
CA PHE A 615 0.53 14.00 -22.39
C PHE A 615 0.32 14.16 -20.88
N MET A 616 1.10 13.41 -20.10
CA MET A 616 1.16 13.55 -18.65
C MET A 616 2.61 13.47 -18.16
N GLN A 617 2.86 14.01 -16.97
CA GLN A 617 4.13 13.84 -16.26
C GLN A 617 4.08 12.52 -15.45
N PRO A 618 4.89 11.49 -15.79
CA PRO A 618 4.87 10.21 -15.07
C PRO A 618 5.67 10.24 -13.76
N PHE A 619 6.66 11.12 -13.63
CA PHE A 619 7.50 11.22 -12.44
C PHE A 619 7.25 12.56 -11.72
N THR A 620 6.38 12.53 -10.72
CA THR A 620 5.97 13.68 -9.91
C THR A 620 6.63 13.61 -8.53
N VAL A 621 6.46 14.63 -7.69
CA VAL A 621 6.87 14.54 -6.27
C VAL A 621 6.24 13.36 -5.53
N ASP A 622 5.07 12.89 -5.98
CA ASP A 622 4.31 11.84 -5.33
C ASP A 622 4.74 10.43 -5.77
N SER A 623 5.24 10.27 -7.01
CA SER A 623 5.74 8.98 -7.48
C SER A 623 6.95 8.50 -6.68
N ASN A 624 7.68 9.39 -5.99
CA ASN A 624 8.82 9.02 -5.14
C ASN A 624 8.53 9.11 -3.62
N PHE A 625 7.30 9.44 -3.21
CA PHE A 625 7.07 9.91 -1.82
C PHE A 625 7.30 8.87 -0.72
N ASN A 626 7.27 7.56 -1.00
CA ASN A 626 7.53 6.48 -0.02
C ASN A 626 7.97 5.14 -0.66
N ARG A 627 8.50 5.16 -1.88
CA ARG A 627 8.82 3.94 -2.66
C ARG A 627 10.11 4.15 -3.44
N LEU A 628 10.85 3.08 -3.75
CA LEU A 628 11.95 3.15 -4.71
C LEU A 628 11.39 3.64 -6.06
N GLY A 629 12.09 4.56 -6.71
CA GLY A 629 11.64 5.19 -7.95
C GLY A 629 12.50 6.39 -8.34
N TYR A 630 12.13 7.02 -9.46
CA TYR A 630 12.80 8.23 -9.95
C TYR A 630 12.34 9.46 -9.17
N ILE A 631 13.19 10.49 -9.12
CA ILE A 631 12.80 11.80 -8.56
C ILE A 631 11.73 12.49 -9.42
N GLU A 632 11.22 13.64 -8.97
CA GLU A 632 10.41 14.49 -9.85
C GLU A 632 11.23 14.86 -11.10
N GLU A 633 10.73 14.50 -12.28
CA GLU A 633 11.35 14.82 -13.56
C GLU A 633 10.45 15.79 -14.32
N ARG A 634 10.68 17.10 -14.15
CA ARG A 634 9.86 18.16 -14.76
C ARG A 634 9.99 18.21 -16.29
N TRP A 635 11.08 17.67 -16.83
CA TRP A 635 11.34 17.53 -18.26
C TRP A 635 10.64 16.34 -18.89
N HIS A 636 10.23 15.32 -18.13
CA HIS A 636 9.82 14.03 -18.68
C HIS A 636 8.30 13.97 -18.88
N TRP A 637 7.85 13.81 -20.12
CA TRP A 637 6.43 13.78 -20.48
C TRP A 637 6.10 12.55 -21.33
N SER A 638 4.96 11.93 -21.06
CA SER A 638 4.55 10.64 -21.63
C SER A 638 3.18 10.72 -22.30
N TYR A 639 3.06 10.19 -23.52
CA TYR A 639 1.79 10.10 -24.24
C TYR A 639 0.88 9.04 -23.60
N TYR A 640 -0.06 9.51 -22.80
CA TYR A 640 -0.91 8.71 -21.92
C TYR A 640 -1.62 7.55 -22.62
N PRO A 641 -2.32 7.73 -23.77
CA PRO A 641 -3.14 6.67 -24.35
C PRO A 641 -2.37 5.37 -24.63
N ILE A 642 -1.13 5.49 -25.15
CA ILE A 642 -0.30 4.32 -25.45
C ILE A 642 0.49 3.90 -24.21
N ALA A 643 1.11 4.86 -23.51
CA ALA A 643 2.01 4.54 -22.41
C ALA A 643 1.29 3.87 -21.24
N GLN A 644 0.05 4.28 -20.95
CA GLN A 644 -0.78 3.65 -19.91
C GLN A 644 -1.31 2.28 -20.37
N ALA A 645 -1.69 2.14 -21.64
CA ALA A 645 -2.09 0.84 -22.21
C ALA A 645 -0.95 -0.19 -22.12
N VAL A 646 0.27 0.22 -22.46
CA VAL A 646 1.47 -0.63 -22.34
C VAL A 646 1.79 -0.91 -20.87
N LEU A 647 1.69 0.07 -19.97
CA LEU A 647 1.90 -0.15 -18.53
C LEU A 647 0.93 -1.21 -17.96
N GLU A 648 -0.36 -1.09 -18.26
CA GLU A 648 -1.39 -2.05 -17.84
C GLU A 648 -1.15 -3.44 -18.44
N TRP A 649 -0.66 -3.51 -19.68
CA TRP A 649 -0.27 -4.76 -20.31
C TRP A 649 0.97 -5.37 -19.64
N SER A 650 2.02 -4.58 -19.38
CA SER A 650 3.25 -5.03 -18.74
C SER A 650 3.02 -5.55 -17.31
N LYS A 651 2.11 -4.94 -16.55
CA LYS A 651 1.70 -5.42 -15.21
C LYS A 651 1.08 -6.82 -15.25
N LYS A 652 0.51 -7.25 -16.38
CA LYS A 652 -0.04 -8.61 -16.59
C LYS A 652 1.00 -9.61 -17.11
N HIS A 653 2.13 -9.13 -17.62
CA HIS A 653 3.20 -9.94 -18.25
C HIS A 653 4.53 -9.79 -17.52
N VAL A 654 4.50 -9.57 -16.20
CA VAL A 654 5.69 -9.34 -15.38
C VAL A 654 6.66 -10.52 -15.47
N ALA A 655 6.16 -11.75 -15.51
CA ALA A 655 6.99 -12.94 -15.60
C ALA A 655 7.77 -13.01 -16.92
N ASP A 656 7.13 -12.68 -18.05
CA ASP A 656 7.75 -12.68 -19.38
C ASP A 656 8.83 -11.58 -19.47
N ILE A 657 8.49 -10.37 -19.01
CA ILE A 657 9.45 -9.25 -18.94
C ILE A 657 10.65 -9.60 -18.05
N GLU A 658 10.39 -10.18 -16.87
CA GLU A 658 11.45 -10.56 -15.92
C GLU A 658 12.38 -11.63 -16.51
N ALA A 659 11.83 -12.57 -17.29
CA ALA A 659 12.62 -13.59 -17.97
C ALA A 659 13.58 -12.98 -19.01
N ASP A 660 13.09 -12.07 -19.86
CA ASP A 660 13.90 -11.45 -20.90
C ASP A 660 14.92 -10.46 -20.33
N LEU A 661 14.54 -9.69 -19.30
CA LEU A 661 15.49 -8.88 -18.54
C LEU A 661 16.62 -9.75 -17.97
N LYS A 662 16.31 -10.90 -17.36
CA LYS A 662 17.32 -11.84 -16.86
C LYS A 662 18.09 -12.58 -17.95
N ALA A 663 17.62 -12.58 -19.20
CA ALA A 663 18.36 -13.10 -20.34
C ALA A 663 19.25 -12.04 -21.02
N SER A 664 19.01 -10.76 -20.74
CA SER A 664 19.71 -9.61 -21.32
C SER A 664 21.14 -9.40 -20.75
N ASP A 665 21.75 -8.24 -21.02
CA ASP A 665 23.07 -7.87 -20.47
C ASP A 665 23.11 -7.84 -18.94
N TRP A 666 21.94 -7.75 -18.29
CA TRP A 666 21.79 -7.93 -16.85
C TRP A 666 22.45 -9.22 -16.35
N LYS A 667 22.41 -10.30 -17.15
CA LYS A 667 23.08 -11.57 -16.85
C LYS A 667 24.58 -11.55 -17.11
N LYS A 668 25.02 -10.82 -18.14
CA LYS A 668 26.43 -10.79 -18.57
C LYS A 668 27.31 -9.99 -17.61
N ASN A 669 26.74 -8.95 -17.00
CA ASN A 669 27.44 -8.05 -16.07
C ASN A 669 26.69 -7.94 -14.73
N PRO A 670 26.50 -9.04 -13.97
CA PRO A 670 25.56 -9.06 -12.84
C PRO A 670 25.86 -8.01 -11.78
N ALA A 671 27.15 -7.73 -11.49
CA ALA A 671 27.56 -6.71 -10.54
C ALA A 671 27.03 -5.30 -10.88
N ARG A 672 26.75 -5.00 -12.16
CA ARG A 672 26.21 -3.69 -12.58
C ARG A 672 24.70 -3.60 -12.46
N PHE A 673 24.01 -4.70 -12.15
CA PHE A 673 22.56 -4.80 -12.22
C PHE A 673 21.93 -5.50 -11.01
N THR A 674 22.71 -5.90 -10.01
CA THR A 674 22.25 -6.58 -8.79
C THR A 674 21.09 -5.86 -8.11
N PHE A 675 21.25 -4.56 -7.81
CA PHE A 675 20.20 -3.76 -7.20
C PHE A 675 18.96 -3.67 -8.09
N ILE A 676 19.13 -3.33 -9.37
CA ILE A 676 17.96 -3.15 -10.23
C ILE A 676 17.24 -4.47 -10.54
N GLN A 677 17.95 -5.61 -10.60
CA GLN A 677 17.31 -6.92 -10.73
C GLN A 677 16.39 -7.25 -9.56
N ALA A 678 16.75 -6.83 -8.34
CA ALA A 678 15.92 -7.03 -7.15
C ALA A 678 14.72 -6.07 -7.09
N HIS A 679 14.81 -4.91 -7.75
CA HIS A 679 13.88 -3.79 -7.57
C HIS A 679 13.25 -3.25 -8.87
N PHE A 680 13.35 -3.99 -9.98
CA PHE A 680 12.94 -3.45 -11.29
C PHE A 680 11.45 -3.09 -11.34
N LYS A 681 10.61 -3.78 -10.57
CA LYS A 681 9.15 -3.56 -10.53
C LYS A 681 8.84 -2.19 -9.93
N GLU A 682 9.58 -1.81 -8.90
CA GLU A 682 9.49 -0.50 -8.26
C GLU A 682 9.88 0.61 -9.23
N PHE A 683 10.91 0.44 -10.06
CA PHE A 683 11.30 1.46 -11.04
C PHE A 683 10.42 1.47 -12.30
N MET A 684 9.91 0.31 -12.73
CA MET A 684 9.10 0.20 -13.95
C MET A 684 7.64 0.60 -13.75
N PHE A 685 7.06 0.33 -12.57
CA PHE A 685 5.62 0.47 -12.33
C PHE A 685 5.24 1.61 -11.38
N ASN A 686 6.20 2.22 -10.67
CA ASN A 686 5.93 3.33 -9.77
C ASN A 686 5.92 4.67 -10.52
N VAL A 687 4.84 4.94 -11.23
CA VAL A 687 4.61 6.16 -12.02
C VAL A 687 3.27 6.79 -11.66
N ASN A 688 3.12 8.08 -11.96
CA ASN A 688 1.80 8.70 -12.04
C ASN A 688 1.04 8.09 -13.23
N GLU A 689 -0.13 7.52 -12.96
CA GLU A 689 -0.97 6.82 -13.94
C GLU A 689 -2.17 7.66 -14.40
N THR A 690 -2.32 8.89 -13.88
CA THR A 690 -3.48 9.72 -14.17
C THR A 690 -3.02 11.09 -14.70
N PRO A 691 -3.43 11.50 -15.91
CA PRO A 691 -3.27 12.87 -16.35
C PRO A 691 -4.05 13.81 -15.44
N GLN A 692 -3.52 15.00 -15.20
CA GLN A 692 -4.29 16.05 -14.56
C GLN A 692 -5.11 16.77 -15.63
N PHE A 693 -6.43 16.60 -15.58
CA PHE A 693 -7.40 17.22 -16.50
C PHE A 693 -8.17 18.35 -15.80
#